data_AF-A0A356MKB7-F1
#
_entry.id   AF-A0A356MKB7-F1
#
_cell.length_a   1.000
_cell.length_b   1.000
_cell.length_c   1.000
_cell.angle_alpha   90.00
_cell.angle_beta   90.00
_cell.angle_gamma   90.00
#
_symmetry.space_group_name_H-M   'P 1'
#
loop_
_entity.id
_entity.type
_entity.pdbx_description
1 polymer ?
#
loop_
_entity_poly.entity_id
_entity_poly.type
_entity_poly.pdbx_seq_one_letter_code
_entity_poly.pdbx_strand_id
1 'polypeptide(L)'
;MANNKVQKNTKKGIGKKIAVGMTTASLTLLLGTSAYLIGTNWWSIKAGLKGQNLFTQDQVQEKVDQAYQEGLGDSLVYQNAIKELTQNLRKTEASLNQVLAERDQIVIEREDLQLKLDELNTQLDELNKKYTNVSNEYWDNYNKIAEYEKQIEDLNKQIEDLNKQDGNNTELINQLNTQVDNLQNLVTQLQTTNDLNLSTIASLNAQISNLKQQINDMTSNSQTASGQINALNNKIAELQASINYYETYISSLQNETQVVITFEVAGSVYNIQIVNKGSKCSVTTPASTTYRIFNGWTVNGQTIDLSNYNFDVNTKVVADFTYKYDVKFMVDNEVVDSKIIESGAYPTLPSNPTKEGYVFEGWSSNGVDIINDITTTPVTSNVTYYAVFSKTYTVTFVNGEENTTYKVKNGSMISEIPEVESTPVKTFNGWKLNGSFVDPTTYQVYGDTTFVADFTIKTFSTMSWDEISNLSASGEASTYLNVGDEKTITATIEGVKQELTFVILGFNHDDLADGTGKAGISIGLKGYVTGKNGYVYNSNTNGGYKYVGSSYEKTILPNILSNLPTELKQNIKTVSKGCCTAYPTDSDNDVKIVNCDLFLFSVNEVCGDNKLSDRSTQYDYFKKNDLYIDIDGNILSRDYTGGYQAEISAGGWEIDGSSSTLLCFGFCI
;
A
#
# COMPACT_ATOMS: atom_id res chain seq x y z
N MET A 1 44.58 16.98 54.35
CA MET A 1 45.35 17.11 55.60
C MET A 1 46.79 16.78 55.30
N ALA A 2 47.66 17.78 55.33
CA ALA A 2 49.10 17.64 55.15
C ALA A 2 49.75 17.23 56.48
N ASN A 3 50.80 16.40 56.41
CA ASN A 3 52.05 16.65 57.14
C ASN A 3 53.05 15.54 56.90
N ASN A 4 54.18 15.88 56.27
CA ASN A 4 55.44 15.35 56.77
C ASN A 4 56.57 16.38 56.59
N LYS A 5 57.08 16.82 57.75
CA LYS A 5 58.32 17.58 57.94
C LYS A 5 59.51 16.74 57.47
N VAL A 6 60.50 17.34 56.81
CA VAL A 6 61.93 17.11 57.14
C VAL A 6 62.79 18.34 56.80
N GLN A 7 63.34 18.89 57.89
CA GLN A 7 64.63 19.57 58.12
C GLN A 7 65.57 19.90 56.94
N LYS A 8 65.88 21.20 56.80
CA LYS A 8 67.10 21.72 56.16
C LYS A 8 68.27 21.65 57.15
N ASN A 9 69.26 20.81 56.86
CA ASN A 9 70.55 20.83 57.53
C ASN A 9 71.48 21.85 56.83
N THR A 10 71.90 22.85 57.60
CA THR A 10 72.92 23.85 57.24
C THR A 10 74.31 23.21 57.13
N LYS A 11 74.94 23.30 55.96
CA LYS A 11 76.40 23.07 55.79
C LYS A 11 77.15 24.26 56.38
N LYS A 12 77.85 24.06 57.50
CA LYS A 12 78.89 24.96 58.03
C LYS A 12 80.22 24.21 57.95
N GLY A 13 81.13 24.67 57.10
CA GLY A 13 82.44 24.07 56.89
C GLY A 13 83.33 25.00 56.08
N ILE A 14 83.72 26.13 56.68
CA ILE A 14 84.75 27.02 56.15
C ILE A 14 86.09 26.33 56.36
N GLY A 15 86.75 25.96 55.27
CA GLY A 15 88.10 25.40 55.27
C GLY A 15 89.10 26.38 55.86
N LYS A 16 89.85 25.96 56.88
CA LYS A 16 91.08 26.63 57.30
C LYS A 16 92.13 26.42 56.19
N LYS A 17 92.51 27.52 55.56
CA LYS A 17 93.59 27.61 54.58
C LYS A 17 94.91 27.16 55.20
N ILE A 18 95.58 26.24 54.51
CA ILE A 18 96.99 25.91 54.72
C ILE A 18 97.80 27.05 54.10
N ALA A 19 98.57 27.76 54.94
CA ALA A 19 99.56 28.73 54.50
C ALA A 19 100.95 28.11 54.70
N VAL A 20 101.56 27.65 53.60
CA VAL A 20 102.99 27.32 53.56
C VAL A 20 103.72 28.60 53.23
N GLY A 21 104.24 29.26 54.26
CA GLY A 21 105.13 30.41 54.14
C GLY A 21 106.58 29.97 54.32
N MET A 22 107.31 29.83 53.22
CA MET A 22 108.76 29.84 53.21
C MET A 22 109.23 31.28 53.46
N THR A 23 110.01 31.51 54.53
CA THR A 23 110.87 32.69 54.65
C THR A 23 112.24 32.26 55.13
N THR A 24 113.19 32.29 54.19
CA THR A 24 114.62 32.46 54.44
C THR A 24 114.89 33.87 55.02
N ALA A 25 115.98 33.96 55.79
CA ALA A 25 116.63 35.16 56.35
C ALA A 25 116.24 35.57 57.79
N SER A 26 117.03 35.13 58.78
CA SER A 26 117.95 35.99 59.58
C SER A 26 118.32 35.37 60.94
N LEU A 27 119.52 34.81 61.08
CA LEU A 27 120.46 35.21 62.14
C LEU A 27 121.86 34.63 61.83
N THR A 28 122.75 35.53 61.41
CA THR A 28 124.21 35.32 61.32
C THR A 28 124.83 35.89 62.60
N LEU A 29 125.60 35.10 63.36
CA LEU A 29 126.59 35.47 64.42
C LEU A 29 126.89 34.16 65.20
N LEU A 30 128.04 33.50 65.14
CA LEU A 30 129.41 34.00 65.24
C LEU A 30 130.35 33.14 64.38
N LEU A 31 131.25 33.82 63.70
CA LEU A 31 132.43 33.31 63.01
C LEU A 31 133.43 32.69 64.01
N GLY A 32 134.23 31.76 63.50
CA GLY A 32 135.35 31.20 64.23
C GLY A 32 136.50 32.18 64.45
N THR A 33 137.17 32.01 65.59
CA THR A 33 138.57 32.34 65.91
C THR A 33 138.85 31.50 67.16
N SER A 34 139.88 30.68 67.30
CA SER A 34 141.19 30.65 66.66
C SER A 34 141.90 29.39 67.17
N ALA A 35 142.37 28.55 66.25
CA ALA A 35 143.61 27.84 66.52
C ALA A 35 144.74 28.88 66.57
N TYR A 36 145.65 28.71 67.52
CA TYR A 36 146.98 29.34 67.60
C TYR A 36 147.14 30.64 68.41
N LEU A 37 147.36 30.49 69.72
CA LEU A 37 148.43 31.19 70.44
C LEU A 37 148.95 30.32 71.59
N ILE A 38 149.94 29.51 71.23
CA ILE A 38 151.18 29.16 71.94
C ILE A 38 151.22 29.47 73.45
N GLY A 39 151.37 28.41 74.23
CA GLY A 39 152.46 28.29 75.20
C GLY A 39 152.58 29.35 76.30
N THR A 40 151.82 29.16 77.38
CA THR A 40 152.36 29.18 78.75
C THR A 40 151.48 28.28 79.61
N ASN A 41 152.09 27.38 80.37
CA ASN A 41 151.51 26.37 81.29
C ASN A 41 151.33 24.92 80.80
N TRP A 42 151.96 24.55 79.68
CA TRP A 42 152.29 23.13 79.38
C TRP A 42 153.32 22.52 80.35
N TRP A 43 153.94 23.33 81.22
CA TRP A 43 154.87 22.86 82.26
C TRP A 43 154.20 22.54 83.60
N SER A 44 152.91 22.83 83.79
CA SER A 44 152.23 22.64 85.08
C SER A 44 151.47 21.31 85.21
N ILE A 45 151.41 20.48 84.17
CA ILE A 45 150.82 19.12 84.25
C ILE A 45 151.72 18.11 83.51
N LYS A 46 153.03 18.35 83.50
CA LYS A 46 154.05 17.35 83.15
C LYS A 46 154.61 16.62 84.39
N ALA A 47 154.05 16.90 85.58
CA ALA A 47 154.35 16.21 86.83
C ALA A 47 153.34 15.09 87.19
N GLY A 48 152.30 14.88 86.37
CA GLY A 48 151.32 13.78 86.49
C GLY A 48 151.59 12.67 85.49
N LEU A 49 152.43 11.73 85.89
CA LEU A 49 152.90 10.52 85.20
C LEU A 49 151.76 9.72 84.51
N LYS A 50 151.95 9.34 83.23
CA LYS A 50 152.34 8.00 82.70
C LYS A 50 151.20 7.01 82.48
N GLY A 51 150.86 6.75 81.20
CA GLY A 51 150.15 5.53 80.78
C GLY A 51 149.28 5.64 79.51
N GLN A 52 149.85 5.30 78.35
CA GLN A 52 149.22 4.76 77.11
C GLN A 52 148.24 5.60 76.23
N ASN A 53 148.61 5.67 74.93
CA ASN A 53 147.87 5.85 73.66
C ASN A 53 146.82 6.97 73.50
N LEU A 54 147.24 8.11 72.94
CA LEU A 54 146.38 9.15 72.34
C LEU A 54 146.47 9.10 70.81
N PHE A 55 145.30 9.19 70.14
CA PHE A 55 145.14 9.19 68.67
C PHE A 55 145.89 10.37 68.02
N THR A 56 146.44 10.17 66.82
CA THR A 56 147.14 11.22 66.05
C THR A 56 146.14 12.16 65.37
N GLN A 57 146.59 13.37 65.03
CA GLN A 57 145.79 14.42 64.35
C GLN A 57 145.10 13.90 63.07
N ASP A 58 145.74 13.00 62.33
CA ASP A 58 145.20 12.41 61.11
C ASP A 58 143.97 11.53 61.36
N GLN A 59 143.94 10.82 62.50
CA GLN A 59 142.83 9.93 62.88
C GLN A 59 141.56 10.70 63.25
N VAL A 60 141.69 11.98 63.65
CA VAL A 60 140.54 12.87 63.89
C VAL A 60 140.01 13.44 62.59
N GLN A 61 140.90 13.82 61.65
CA GLN A 61 140.50 14.39 60.37
C GLN A 61 139.74 13.37 59.49
N GLU A 62 140.20 12.12 59.46
CA GLU A 62 139.54 11.03 58.71
C GLU A 62 138.09 10.79 59.19
N LYS A 63 137.87 10.83 60.51
CA LYS A 63 136.54 10.70 61.15
C LYS A 63 135.61 11.86 60.79
N VAL A 64 136.13 13.08 60.67
CA VAL A 64 135.35 14.27 60.28
C VAL A 64 134.96 14.20 58.81
N ASP A 65 135.88 13.79 57.94
CA ASP A 65 135.63 13.67 56.51
C ASP A 65 134.63 12.54 56.18
N GLN A 66 134.70 11.40 56.89
CA GLN A 66 133.71 10.34 56.81
C GLN A 66 132.31 10.84 57.20
N ALA A 67 132.18 11.51 58.35
CA ALA A 67 130.91 12.04 58.82
C ALA A 67 130.32 13.11 57.88
N TYR A 68 131.18 13.92 57.23
CA TYR A 68 130.76 14.93 56.26
C TYR A 68 130.24 14.30 54.95
N GLN A 69 130.92 13.27 54.44
CA GLN A 69 130.49 12.56 53.23
C GLN A 69 129.23 11.71 53.45
N GLU A 70 129.11 11.06 54.61
CA GLU A 70 127.88 10.35 55.02
C GLU A 70 126.70 11.33 55.16
N GLY A 71 126.91 12.49 55.79
CA GLY A 71 125.88 13.53 55.89
C GLY A 71 125.46 14.14 54.54
N LEU A 72 126.38 14.27 53.58
CA LEU A 72 126.07 14.71 52.22
C LEU A 72 125.27 13.65 51.44
N GLY A 73 125.64 12.37 51.60
CA GLY A 73 124.95 11.22 51.02
C GLY A 73 123.50 11.12 51.52
N ASP A 74 123.30 11.23 52.84
CA ASP A 74 121.98 11.25 53.46
C ASP A 74 121.14 12.45 52.97
N SER A 75 121.75 13.65 52.87
CA SER A 75 121.09 14.85 52.34
C SER A 75 120.57 14.66 50.91
N LEU A 76 121.35 14.01 50.04
CA LEU A 76 120.96 13.72 48.66
C LEU A 76 119.81 12.70 48.59
N VAL A 77 119.80 11.70 49.47
CA VAL A 77 118.69 10.74 49.61
C VAL A 77 117.40 11.48 50.01
N TYR A 78 117.47 12.38 50.99
CA TYR A 78 116.30 13.20 51.37
C TYR A 78 115.84 14.14 50.24
N GLN A 79 116.75 14.76 49.48
CA GLN A 79 116.38 15.59 48.34
C GLN A 79 115.66 14.81 47.23
N ASN A 80 116.14 13.60 46.92
CA ASN A 80 115.48 12.72 45.94
C ASN A 80 114.10 12.28 46.42
N ALA A 81 113.95 11.90 47.69
CA ALA A 81 112.67 11.56 48.28
C ALA A 81 111.69 12.76 48.26
N ILE A 82 112.16 13.98 48.57
CA ILE A 82 111.37 15.21 48.48
C ILE A 82 110.91 15.47 47.04
N LYS A 83 111.78 15.26 46.05
CA LYS A 83 111.45 15.45 44.63
C LYS A 83 110.41 14.44 44.16
N GLU A 84 110.54 13.18 44.56
CA GLU A 84 109.58 12.11 44.25
C GLU A 84 108.22 12.36 44.92
N LEU A 85 108.21 12.72 46.20
CA LEU A 85 107.00 13.11 46.93
C LEU A 85 106.32 14.33 46.28
N THR A 86 107.09 15.32 45.83
CA THR A 86 106.57 16.49 45.12
C THR A 86 105.92 16.11 43.79
N GLN A 87 106.52 15.19 43.03
CA GLN A 87 105.94 14.70 41.78
C GLN A 87 104.65 13.89 42.02
N ASN A 88 104.64 13.04 43.05
CA ASN A 88 103.45 12.28 43.44
C ASN A 88 102.34 13.20 43.96
N LEU A 89 102.68 14.28 44.66
CA LEU A 89 101.73 15.31 45.06
C LEU A 89 101.09 15.99 43.85
N ARG A 90 101.89 16.39 42.84
CA ARG A 90 101.36 16.98 41.61
C ARG A 90 100.45 16.03 40.83
N LYS A 91 100.79 14.74 40.75
CA LYS A 91 99.93 13.72 40.14
C LYS A 91 98.61 13.59 40.89
N THR A 92 98.69 13.53 42.22
CA THR A 92 97.51 13.48 43.10
C THR A 92 96.64 14.72 42.94
N GLU A 93 97.23 15.91 42.86
CA GLU A 93 96.52 17.18 42.61
C GLU A 93 95.83 17.20 41.23
N ALA A 94 96.50 16.69 40.19
CA ALA A 94 95.91 16.59 38.85
C ALA A 94 94.73 15.62 38.81
N SER A 95 94.86 14.43 39.40
CA SER A 95 93.77 13.47 39.54
C SER A 95 92.62 14.01 40.39
N LEU A 96 92.93 14.76 41.47
CA LEU A 96 91.91 15.42 42.29
C LEU A 96 91.12 16.44 41.47
N ASN A 97 91.79 17.27 40.67
CA ASN A 97 91.13 18.26 39.81
C ASN A 97 90.25 17.60 38.74
N GLN A 98 90.68 16.47 38.18
CA GLN A 98 89.86 15.70 37.24
C GLN A 98 88.58 15.17 37.90
N VAL A 99 88.71 14.53 39.08
CA VAL A 99 87.56 14.01 39.83
C VAL A 99 86.61 15.14 40.26
N LEU A 100 87.14 16.33 40.57
CA LEU A 100 86.33 17.51 40.87
C LEU A 100 85.52 17.98 39.64
N ALA A 101 86.12 17.96 38.44
CA ALA A 101 85.42 18.29 37.21
C ALA A 101 84.33 17.26 36.84
N GLU A 102 84.63 15.97 36.98
CA GLU A 102 83.65 14.88 36.79
C GLU A 102 82.49 14.99 37.78
N ARG A 103 82.78 15.30 39.06
CA ARG A 103 81.76 15.60 40.07
C ARG A 103 80.86 16.76 39.64
N ASP A 104 81.43 17.85 39.14
CA ASP A 104 80.67 19.03 38.75
C ASP A 104 79.75 18.74 37.55
N GLN A 105 80.22 17.93 36.59
CA GLN A 105 79.39 17.47 35.48
C GLN A 105 78.21 16.59 35.94
N ILE A 106 78.46 15.63 36.84
CA ILE A 106 77.41 14.78 37.43
C ILE A 106 76.38 15.62 38.20
N VAL A 107 76.83 16.69 38.88
CA VAL A 107 75.94 17.60 39.59
C VAL A 107 74.99 18.32 38.63
N ILE A 108 75.48 18.77 37.47
CA ILE A 108 74.68 19.40 36.42
C ILE A 108 73.66 18.40 35.84
N GLU A 109 74.09 17.18 35.50
CA GLU A 109 73.20 16.14 34.96
C GLU A 109 72.08 15.76 35.94
N ARG A 110 72.42 15.65 37.23
CA ARG A 110 71.43 15.42 38.29
C ARG A 110 70.42 16.56 38.38
N GLU A 111 70.86 17.81 38.19
CA GLU A 111 69.96 18.98 38.20
C GLU A 111 69.02 18.98 36.98
N ASP A 112 69.51 18.64 35.79
CA ASP A 112 68.68 18.47 34.58
C ASP A 112 67.63 17.36 34.74
N LEU A 113 68.03 16.21 35.29
CA LEU A 113 67.11 15.10 35.58
C LEU A 113 66.05 15.49 36.62
N GLN A 114 66.39 16.31 37.60
CA GLN A 114 65.42 16.82 38.57
C GLN A 114 64.38 17.72 37.90
N LEU A 115 64.80 18.60 36.98
CA LEU A 115 63.88 19.44 36.22
C LEU A 115 62.93 18.61 35.35
N LYS A 116 63.44 17.58 34.67
CA LYS A 116 62.60 16.64 33.89
C LYS A 116 61.60 15.89 34.77
N LEU A 117 62.01 15.49 35.98
CA LEU A 117 61.12 14.84 36.93
C LEU A 117 59.99 15.78 37.39
N ASP A 118 60.32 17.05 37.65
CA ASP A 118 59.35 18.07 38.05
C ASP A 118 58.33 18.36 36.92
N GLU A 119 58.79 18.40 35.67
CA GLU A 119 57.93 18.54 34.48
C GLU A 119 57.01 17.33 34.31
N LEU A 120 57.54 16.11 34.43
CA LEU A 120 56.75 14.88 34.32
C LEU A 120 55.68 14.80 35.44
N ASN A 121 56.01 15.22 36.66
CA ASN A 121 55.05 15.30 37.75
C ASN A 121 53.95 16.32 37.46
N THR A 122 54.28 17.45 36.83
CA THR A 122 53.29 18.45 36.42
C THR A 122 52.33 17.89 35.36
N GLN A 123 52.86 17.18 34.36
CA GLN A 123 52.06 16.52 33.33
C GLN A 123 51.15 15.43 33.93
N LEU A 124 51.64 14.68 34.92
CA LEU A 124 50.84 13.68 35.63
C LEU A 124 49.67 14.30 36.39
N ASP A 125 49.89 15.44 37.06
CA ASP A 125 48.83 16.19 37.74
C ASP A 125 47.77 16.71 36.77
N GLU A 126 48.17 17.20 35.59
CA GLU A 126 47.23 17.61 34.54
C GLU A 126 46.43 16.44 33.97
N LEU A 127 47.09 15.30 33.75
CA LEU A 127 46.44 14.09 33.26
C LEU A 127 45.42 13.56 34.27
N ASN A 128 45.76 13.59 35.56
CA ASN A 128 44.85 13.20 36.63
C ASN A 128 43.62 14.11 36.70
N LYS A 129 43.78 15.43 36.51
CA LYS A 129 42.64 16.36 36.42
C LYS A 129 41.74 16.04 35.23
N LYS A 130 42.33 15.77 34.05
CA LYS A 130 41.56 15.36 32.86
C LYS A 130 40.80 14.05 33.10
N TYR A 131 41.45 13.07 33.74
CA TYR A 131 40.82 11.80 34.10
C TYR A 131 39.61 12.01 35.04
N THR A 132 39.76 12.84 36.07
CA THR A 132 38.64 13.15 36.97
C THR A 132 37.47 13.81 36.24
N ASN A 133 37.74 14.75 35.33
CA ASN A 133 36.67 15.39 34.55
C ASN A 133 35.92 14.39 33.68
N VAL A 134 36.64 13.58 32.89
CA VAL A 134 36.03 12.54 32.04
C VAL A 134 35.27 11.52 32.88
N SER A 135 35.79 11.16 34.06
CA SER A 135 35.09 10.24 34.97
C SER A 135 33.78 10.83 35.49
N ASN A 136 33.74 12.14 35.79
CA ASN A 136 32.50 12.79 36.22
C ASN A 136 31.49 12.87 35.08
N GLU A 137 31.92 13.25 33.88
CA GLU A 137 31.06 13.28 32.68
C GLU A 137 30.48 11.89 32.36
N TYR A 138 31.27 10.84 32.53
CA TYR A 138 30.82 9.46 32.39
C TYR A 138 29.65 9.15 33.35
N TRP A 139 29.78 9.50 34.63
CA TRP A 139 28.74 9.26 35.63
C TRP A 139 27.48 10.11 35.40
N ASP A 140 27.63 11.37 34.98
CA ASP A 140 26.50 12.22 34.61
C ASP A 140 25.73 11.64 33.42
N ASN A 141 26.44 11.16 32.40
CA ASN A 141 25.82 10.52 31.25
C ASN A 141 25.17 9.18 31.62
N TYR A 142 25.79 8.39 32.49
CA TYR A 142 25.22 7.15 33.00
C TYR A 142 23.87 7.40 33.69
N ASN A 143 23.79 8.42 34.54
CA ASN A 143 22.54 8.78 35.22
C ASN A 143 21.47 9.30 34.24
N LYS A 144 21.86 10.09 33.22
CA LYS A 144 20.93 10.53 32.17
C LYS A 144 20.36 9.37 31.37
N ILE A 145 21.18 8.38 31.01
CA ILE A 145 20.73 7.19 30.31
C ILE A 145 19.67 6.45 31.14
N ALA A 146 19.91 6.25 32.43
CA ALA A 146 18.94 5.59 33.33
C ALA A 146 17.62 6.37 33.42
N GLU A 147 17.66 7.70 33.38
CA GLU A 147 16.44 8.53 33.38
C GLU A 147 15.68 8.44 32.04
N TYR A 148 16.39 8.43 30.91
CA TYR A 148 15.78 8.20 29.60
C TYR A 148 15.17 6.79 29.47
N GLU A 149 15.82 5.76 30.02
CA GLU A 149 15.28 4.40 30.06
C GLU A 149 13.94 4.36 30.81
N LYS A 150 13.85 5.05 31.95
CA LYS A 150 12.59 5.15 32.71
C LYS A 150 11.51 5.91 31.93
N GLN A 151 11.86 6.99 31.24
CA GLN A 151 10.91 7.72 30.39
C GLN A 151 10.39 6.87 29.24
N ILE A 152 11.25 6.06 28.63
CA ILE A 152 10.87 5.10 27.57
C ILE A 152 9.90 4.05 28.14
N GLU A 153 10.14 3.54 29.35
CA GLU A 153 9.24 2.58 30.00
C GLU A 153 7.85 3.18 30.26
N ASP A 154 7.77 4.41 30.78
CA ASP A 154 6.49 5.11 30.99
C ASP A 154 5.77 5.38 29.66
N LEU A 155 6.48 5.79 28.62
CA LEU A 155 5.90 6.01 27.28
C LEU A 155 5.37 4.71 26.69
N ASN A 156 6.09 3.60 26.83
CA ASN A 156 5.63 2.29 26.35
C ASN A 156 4.33 1.87 27.04
N LYS A 157 4.22 2.13 28.35
CA LYS A 157 2.98 1.85 29.09
C LYS A 157 1.81 2.72 28.62
N GLN A 158 2.04 4.00 28.34
CA GLN A 158 1.01 4.87 27.77
C GLN A 158 0.55 4.38 26.38
N ILE A 159 1.47 3.92 25.54
CA ILE A 159 1.14 3.32 24.23
C ILE A 159 0.29 2.05 24.41
N GLU A 160 0.63 1.20 25.38
CA GLU A 160 -0.14 -0.02 25.67
C GLU A 160 -1.58 0.29 26.10
N ASP A 161 -1.77 1.30 26.95
CA ASP A 161 -3.10 1.73 27.40
C ASP A 161 -3.91 2.36 26.25
N LEU A 162 -3.27 3.17 25.39
CA LEU A 162 -3.90 3.71 24.19
C LEU A 162 -4.33 2.62 23.21
N ASN A 163 -3.51 1.59 23.00
CA ASN A 163 -3.86 0.45 22.14
C ASN A 163 -5.05 -0.34 22.70
N LYS A 164 -5.14 -0.51 24.03
CA LYS A 164 -6.33 -1.13 24.66
C LYS A 164 -7.58 -0.27 24.45
N GLN A 165 -7.47 1.05 24.57
CA GLN A 165 -8.57 1.96 24.32
C GLN A 165 -9.03 1.93 22.87
N ASP A 166 -8.10 1.87 21.92
CA ASP A 166 -8.38 1.74 20.48
C ASP A 166 -9.13 0.45 20.16
N GLY A 167 -8.70 -0.67 20.76
CA GLY A 167 -9.40 -1.96 20.66
C GLY A 167 -10.84 -1.89 21.18
N ASN A 168 -11.05 -1.30 22.36
CA ASN A 168 -12.40 -1.12 22.94
C ASN A 168 -13.28 -0.21 22.08
N ASN A 169 -12.72 0.88 21.55
CA ASN A 169 -13.44 1.81 20.67
C ASN A 169 -13.82 1.12 19.35
N THR A 170 -12.93 0.30 18.80
CA THR A 170 -13.20 -0.49 17.59
C THR A 170 -14.36 -1.45 17.81
N GLU A 171 -14.40 -2.13 18.97
CA GLU A 171 -15.51 -3.03 19.32
C GLU A 171 -16.83 -2.25 19.47
N LEU A 172 -16.82 -1.09 20.11
CA LEU A 172 -17.99 -0.21 20.23
C LEU A 172 -18.49 0.27 18.87
N ILE A 173 -17.59 0.66 17.96
CA ILE A 173 -17.93 1.07 16.59
C ILE A 173 -18.61 -0.08 15.85
N ASN A 174 -18.08 -1.30 15.96
CA ASN A 174 -18.68 -2.49 15.32
C ASN A 174 -20.09 -2.78 15.85
N GLN A 175 -20.29 -2.65 17.16
CA GLN A 175 -21.62 -2.79 17.78
C GLN A 175 -22.59 -1.71 17.29
N LEU A 176 -22.16 -0.45 17.22
CA LEU A 176 -22.97 0.65 16.72
C LEU A 176 -23.33 0.48 15.24
N ASN A 177 -22.39 0.06 14.40
CA ASN A 177 -22.65 -0.22 12.98
C ASN A 177 -23.70 -1.32 12.82
N THR A 178 -23.59 -2.41 13.60
CA THR A 178 -24.60 -3.47 13.59
C THR A 178 -25.99 -2.95 13.99
N GLN A 179 -26.07 -2.04 14.97
CA GLN A 179 -27.35 -1.41 15.35
C GLN A 179 -27.91 -0.53 14.23
N VAL A 180 -27.05 0.21 13.53
CA VAL A 180 -27.45 1.04 12.38
C VAL A 180 -28.01 0.18 11.25
N ASP A 181 -27.33 -0.93 10.92
CA ASP A 181 -27.79 -1.86 9.87
C ASP A 181 -29.16 -2.46 10.22
N ASN A 182 -29.36 -2.85 11.48
CA ASN A 182 -30.64 -3.36 11.95
C ASN A 182 -31.76 -2.30 11.84
N LEU A 183 -31.47 -1.05 12.19
CA LEU A 183 -32.43 0.05 12.05
C LEU A 183 -32.75 0.37 10.59
N GLN A 184 -31.76 0.33 9.70
CA GLN A 184 -31.97 0.53 8.26
C GLN A 184 -32.86 -0.56 7.65
N ASN A 185 -32.63 -1.82 8.05
CA ASN A 185 -33.49 -2.94 7.65
C ASN A 185 -34.94 -2.75 8.13
N LEU A 186 -35.13 -2.32 9.38
CA LEU A 186 -36.47 -2.04 9.91
C LEU A 186 -37.16 -0.89 9.15
N VAL A 187 -36.44 0.20 8.86
CA VAL A 187 -36.98 1.32 8.08
C VAL A 187 -37.41 0.86 6.69
N THR A 188 -36.60 0.03 6.03
CA THR A 188 -36.92 -0.52 4.71
C THR A 188 -38.19 -1.37 4.75
N GLN A 189 -38.34 -2.23 5.76
CA GLN A 189 -39.56 -3.03 5.95
C GLN A 189 -40.81 -2.17 6.17
N LEU A 190 -40.68 -1.10 6.97
CA LEU A 190 -41.77 -0.16 7.22
C LEU A 190 -42.15 0.61 5.95
N GLN A 191 -41.18 1.01 5.12
CA GLN A 191 -41.43 1.67 3.84
C GLN A 191 -42.20 0.75 2.88
N THR A 192 -41.73 -0.49 2.70
CA THR A 192 -42.42 -1.49 1.87
C THR A 192 -43.86 -1.73 2.34
N THR A 193 -44.06 -1.81 3.67
CA THR A 193 -45.41 -1.98 4.25
C THR A 193 -46.30 -0.77 3.96
N ASN A 194 -45.73 0.44 4.05
CA ASN A 194 -46.47 1.67 3.77
C ASN A 194 -46.85 1.79 2.29
N ASP A 195 -45.97 1.40 1.38
CA ASP A 195 -46.24 1.42 -0.07
C ASP A 195 -47.34 0.42 -0.45
N LEU A 196 -47.35 -0.75 0.19
CA LEU A 196 -48.43 -1.74 0.04
C LEU A 196 -49.76 -1.19 0.57
N ASN A 197 -49.74 -0.51 1.72
CA ASN A 197 -50.93 0.12 2.28
C ASN A 197 -51.45 1.23 1.36
N LEU A 198 -50.59 2.08 0.81
CA LEU A 198 -50.98 3.12 -0.15
C LEU A 198 -51.60 2.53 -1.43
N SER A 199 -51.02 1.45 -1.96
CA SER A 199 -51.54 0.74 -3.12
C SER A 199 -52.92 0.12 -2.83
N THR A 200 -53.09 -0.45 -1.64
CA THR A 200 -54.37 -1.01 -1.17
C THR A 200 -55.42 0.08 -1.06
N ILE A 201 -55.08 1.23 -0.45
CA ILE A 201 -55.98 2.39 -0.35
C ILE A 201 -56.38 2.91 -1.73
N ALA A 202 -55.45 3.01 -2.67
CA ALA A 202 -55.74 3.44 -4.04
C ALA A 202 -56.72 2.49 -4.74
N SER A 203 -56.51 1.17 -4.62
CA SER A 203 -57.42 0.15 -5.15
C SER A 203 -58.82 0.24 -4.53
N LEU A 204 -58.92 0.35 -3.20
CA LEU A 204 -60.19 0.51 -2.50
C LEU A 204 -60.93 1.78 -2.94
N ASN A 205 -60.22 2.90 -3.12
CA ASN A 205 -60.81 4.14 -3.61
C ASN A 205 -61.35 4.00 -5.05
N ALA A 206 -60.63 3.29 -5.92
CA ALA A 206 -61.11 3.00 -7.27
C ALA A 206 -62.39 2.15 -7.25
N GLN A 207 -62.43 1.11 -6.40
CA GLN A 207 -63.62 0.28 -6.21
C GLN A 207 -64.80 1.10 -5.69
N ILE A 208 -64.59 1.97 -4.70
CA ILE A 208 -65.62 2.89 -4.19
C ILE A 208 -66.15 3.80 -5.30
N SER A 209 -65.27 4.33 -6.15
CA SER A 209 -65.68 5.18 -7.28
C SER A 209 -66.52 4.41 -8.30
N ASN A 210 -66.14 3.16 -8.61
CA ASN A 210 -66.90 2.31 -9.51
C ASN A 210 -68.29 1.98 -8.93
N LEU A 211 -68.35 1.59 -7.66
CA LEU A 211 -69.61 1.32 -6.97
C LEU A 211 -70.53 2.55 -6.95
N LYS A 212 -69.97 3.76 -6.75
CA LYS A 212 -70.74 5.01 -6.85
C LYS A 212 -71.33 5.20 -8.25
N GLN A 213 -70.57 4.92 -9.30
CA GLN A 213 -71.08 5.00 -10.68
C GLN A 213 -72.19 3.98 -10.92
N GLN A 214 -72.00 2.72 -10.50
CA GLN A 214 -73.04 1.69 -10.61
C GLN A 214 -74.33 2.08 -9.88
N ILE A 215 -74.22 2.67 -8.69
CA ILE A 215 -75.39 3.18 -7.95
C ILE A 215 -76.10 4.30 -8.73
N ASN A 216 -75.35 5.23 -9.33
CA ASN A 216 -75.93 6.30 -10.14
C ASN A 216 -76.63 5.75 -11.39
N ASP A 217 -76.02 4.76 -12.04
CA ASP A 217 -76.59 4.10 -13.23
C ASP A 217 -77.86 3.33 -12.86
N MET A 218 -77.83 2.55 -11.78
CA MET A 218 -79.02 1.85 -11.26
C MET A 218 -80.14 2.82 -10.88
N THR A 219 -79.79 3.96 -10.28
CA THR A 219 -80.77 5.01 -9.94
C THR A 219 -81.43 5.57 -11.20
N SER A 220 -80.64 5.86 -12.23
CA SER A 220 -81.14 6.36 -13.52
C SER A 220 -81.99 5.32 -14.25
N ASN A 221 -81.59 4.05 -14.20
CA ASN A 221 -82.34 2.93 -14.75
C ASN A 221 -83.68 2.77 -14.03
N SER A 222 -83.70 2.87 -12.70
CA SER A 222 -84.93 2.81 -11.89
C SER A 222 -85.89 3.94 -12.22
N GLN A 223 -85.38 5.18 -12.39
CA GLN A 223 -86.19 6.32 -12.82
C GLN A 223 -86.76 6.11 -14.22
N THR A 224 -85.94 5.62 -15.15
CA THR A 224 -86.37 5.30 -16.52
C THR A 224 -87.45 4.23 -16.52
N ALA A 225 -87.24 3.15 -15.78
CA ALA A 225 -88.21 2.07 -15.62
C ALA A 225 -89.52 2.57 -14.99
N SER A 226 -89.45 3.44 -13.98
CA SER A 226 -90.63 4.08 -13.40
C SER A 226 -91.40 4.91 -14.43
N GLY A 227 -90.68 5.69 -15.26
CA GLY A 227 -91.27 6.43 -16.38
C GLY A 227 -91.94 5.52 -17.42
N GLN A 228 -91.28 4.42 -17.79
CA GLN A 228 -91.84 3.40 -18.70
C GLN A 228 -93.07 2.71 -18.09
N ILE A 229 -93.03 2.35 -16.81
CA ILE A 229 -94.18 1.77 -16.09
C ILE A 229 -95.35 2.74 -16.11
N ASN A 230 -95.13 4.02 -15.87
CA ASN A 230 -96.19 5.03 -15.94
C ASN A 230 -96.78 5.14 -17.35
N ALA A 231 -95.93 5.15 -18.39
CA ALA A 231 -96.39 5.17 -19.77
C ALA A 231 -97.17 3.90 -20.14
N LEU A 232 -96.69 2.73 -19.71
CA LEU A 232 -97.36 1.45 -19.91
C LEU A 232 -98.69 1.39 -19.17
N ASN A 233 -98.77 1.88 -17.93
CA ASN A 233 -100.02 1.95 -17.17
C ASN A 233 -101.06 2.82 -17.89
N ASN A 234 -100.64 3.96 -18.44
CA ASN A 234 -101.51 4.78 -19.29
C ASN A 234 -101.96 4.00 -20.53
N LYS A 235 -101.04 3.28 -21.19
CA LYS A 235 -101.38 2.48 -22.37
C LYS A 235 -102.30 1.31 -22.05
N ILE A 236 -102.12 0.66 -20.91
CA ILE A 236 -103.01 -0.38 -20.40
C ILE A 236 -104.42 0.18 -20.21
N ALA A 237 -104.56 1.37 -19.61
CA ALA A 237 -105.85 2.02 -19.46
C ALA A 237 -106.52 2.30 -20.83
N GLU A 238 -105.78 2.81 -21.81
CA GLU A 238 -106.27 3.01 -23.18
C GLU A 238 -106.69 1.68 -23.85
N LEU A 239 -105.86 0.65 -23.75
CA LEU A 239 -106.12 -0.65 -24.34
C LEU A 239 -107.29 -1.36 -23.66
N GLN A 240 -107.44 -1.26 -22.34
CA GLN A 240 -108.60 -1.76 -21.60
C GLN A 240 -109.89 -1.11 -22.12
N ALA A 241 -109.87 0.20 -22.38
CA ALA A 241 -111.00 0.89 -23.00
C ALA A 241 -111.28 0.37 -24.42
N SER A 242 -110.24 0.14 -25.23
CA SER A 242 -110.39 -0.40 -26.58
C SER A 242 -110.82 -1.87 -26.63
N ILE A 243 -110.36 -2.71 -25.70
CA ILE A 243 -110.76 -4.11 -25.57
C ILE A 243 -112.23 -4.18 -25.20
N ASN A 244 -112.70 -3.43 -24.20
CA ASN A 244 -114.12 -3.37 -23.87
C ASN A 244 -114.98 -3.00 -25.09
N TYR A 245 -114.49 -2.08 -25.93
CA TYR A 245 -115.14 -1.74 -27.20
C TYR A 245 -115.16 -2.91 -28.19
N TYR A 246 -114.01 -3.53 -28.46
CA TYR A 246 -113.91 -4.61 -29.45
C TYR A 246 -114.50 -5.94 -29.00
N GLU A 247 -114.48 -6.28 -27.71
CA GLU A 247 -115.21 -7.43 -27.16
C GLU A 247 -116.71 -7.26 -27.43
N THR A 248 -117.24 -6.06 -27.16
CA THR A 248 -118.63 -5.72 -27.51
C THR A 248 -118.89 -5.84 -29.03
N TYR A 249 -117.94 -5.41 -29.87
CA TYR A 249 -118.06 -5.47 -31.33
C TYR A 249 -117.91 -6.89 -31.91
N ILE A 250 -116.95 -7.69 -31.47
CA ILE A 250 -116.72 -9.06 -31.94
C ILE A 250 -117.85 -9.98 -31.48
N SER A 251 -118.35 -9.82 -30.25
CA SER A 251 -119.58 -10.50 -29.83
C SER A 251 -120.77 -10.20 -30.74
N SER A 252 -120.78 -9.05 -31.44
CA SER A 252 -121.78 -8.70 -32.45
C SER A 252 -121.54 -9.33 -33.83
N LEU A 253 -120.31 -9.79 -34.12
CA LEU A 253 -119.89 -10.29 -35.45
C LEU A 253 -119.67 -11.81 -35.51
N GLN A 254 -119.37 -12.47 -34.39
CA GLN A 254 -119.12 -13.90 -34.37
C GLN A 254 -120.36 -14.68 -34.82
N ASN A 255 -120.21 -15.48 -35.88
CA ASN A 255 -121.15 -16.51 -36.31
C ASN A 255 -120.40 -17.80 -36.64
N GLU A 256 -121.10 -18.92 -36.84
CA GLU A 256 -120.52 -20.28 -36.89
C GLU A 256 -119.56 -20.56 -38.08
N THR A 257 -119.33 -19.61 -39.00
CA THR A 257 -118.68 -19.85 -40.31
C THR A 257 -117.27 -19.25 -40.52
N GLN A 258 -116.76 -18.41 -39.61
CA GLN A 258 -115.50 -17.65 -39.78
C GLN A 258 -114.46 -17.90 -38.65
N VAL A 259 -113.17 -17.67 -38.92
CA VAL A 259 -112.03 -17.82 -37.98
C VAL A 259 -111.07 -16.62 -38.02
N VAL A 260 -110.28 -16.44 -36.97
CA VAL A 260 -109.36 -15.29 -36.77
C VAL A 260 -107.90 -15.74 -36.81
N ILE A 261 -107.08 -15.06 -37.61
CA ILE A 261 -105.64 -15.32 -37.70
C ILE A 261 -104.87 -14.12 -37.17
N THR A 262 -103.86 -14.38 -36.35
CA THR A 262 -103.02 -13.36 -35.71
C THR A 262 -101.56 -13.56 -36.12
N PHE A 263 -101.00 -12.59 -36.84
CA PHE A 263 -99.58 -12.52 -37.16
C PHE A 263 -98.82 -11.79 -36.06
N GLU A 264 -97.65 -12.27 -35.66
CA GLU A 264 -96.79 -11.67 -34.65
C GLU A 264 -95.35 -11.49 -35.11
N VAL A 265 -94.81 -10.31 -34.87
CA VAL A 265 -93.40 -9.97 -35.12
C VAL A 265 -92.79 -9.54 -33.81
N ALA A 266 -91.69 -10.18 -33.41
CA ALA A 266 -90.99 -9.89 -32.15
C ALA A 266 -91.94 -9.86 -30.93
N GLY A 267 -92.92 -10.79 -30.88
CA GLY A 267 -93.89 -10.93 -29.78
C GLY A 267 -95.04 -9.92 -29.77
N SER A 268 -95.18 -9.06 -30.79
CA SER A 268 -96.29 -8.10 -30.93
C SER A 268 -97.19 -8.46 -32.10
N VAL A 269 -98.50 -8.25 -31.98
CA VAL A 269 -99.46 -8.47 -33.09
C VAL A 269 -99.15 -7.51 -34.23
N TYR A 270 -98.83 -8.09 -35.37
CA TYR A 270 -98.45 -7.42 -36.60
C TYR A 270 -99.63 -7.25 -37.56
N ASN A 271 -100.53 -8.23 -37.64
CA ASN A 271 -101.73 -8.17 -38.47
C ASN A 271 -102.80 -9.15 -37.97
N ILE A 272 -104.09 -8.83 -38.14
CA ILE A 272 -105.22 -9.74 -37.87
C ILE A 272 -106.08 -9.85 -39.13
N GLN A 273 -106.46 -11.07 -39.49
CA GLN A 273 -107.36 -11.34 -40.61
C GLN A 273 -108.51 -12.26 -40.15
N ILE A 274 -109.73 -11.93 -40.56
CA ILE A 274 -110.91 -12.79 -40.38
C ILE A 274 -111.22 -13.41 -41.73
N VAL A 275 -111.22 -14.73 -41.79
CA VAL A 275 -111.45 -15.46 -43.03
C VAL A 275 -112.43 -16.60 -42.81
N ASN A 276 -113.06 -17.06 -43.88
CA ASN A 276 -113.85 -18.28 -43.81
C ASN A 276 -112.93 -19.47 -43.50
N LYS A 277 -113.41 -20.43 -42.71
CA LYS A 277 -112.65 -21.66 -42.40
C LYS A 277 -112.10 -22.31 -43.68
N GLY A 278 -110.81 -22.66 -43.66
CA GLY A 278 -110.11 -23.28 -44.79
C GLY A 278 -109.51 -22.30 -45.81
N SER A 279 -109.61 -20.99 -45.59
CA SER A 279 -109.02 -19.98 -46.48
C SER A 279 -107.51 -19.80 -46.26
N LYS A 280 -106.82 -19.33 -47.30
CA LYS A 280 -105.41 -18.91 -47.27
C LYS A 280 -105.31 -17.40 -46.98
N CYS A 281 -104.15 -16.96 -46.51
CA CYS A 281 -103.91 -15.56 -46.13
C CYS A 281 -102.57 -15.03 -46.65
N SER A 282 -102.42 -13.72 -46.66
CA SER A 282 -101.15 -13.06 -47.00
C SER A 282 -100.94 -11.83 -46.12
N VAL A 283 -99.69 -11.51 -45.81
CA VAL A 283 -99.33 -10.36 -44.97
C VAL A 283 -98.03 -9.73 -45.46
N THR A 284 -97.85 -8.43 -45.25
CA THR A 284 -96.63 -7.71 -45.62
C THR A 284 -95.40 -8.25 -44.90
N THR A 285 -94.31 -8.52 -45.62
CA THR A 285 -93.08 -9.06 -45.02
C THR A 285 -92.38 -8.03 -44.11
N PRO A 286 -91.92 -8.42 -42.90
CA PRO A 286 -91.13 -7.55 -42.02
C PRO A 286 -89.77 -7.16 -42.63
N ALA A 287 -89.28 -5.96 -42.31
CA ALA A 287 -88.00 -5.46 -42.82
C ALA A 287 -86.77 -6.01 -42.06
N SER A 288 -85.72 -6.35 -42.80
CA SER A 288 -84.38 -6.64 -42.28
C SER A 288 -83.56 -5.35 -42.06
N THR A 289 -82.58 -5.42 -41.15
CA THR A 289 -81.64 -4.36 -40.78
C THR A 289 -80.22 -4.93 -40.67
N THR A 290 -79.20 -4.06 -40.51
CA THR A 290 -77.80 -4.47 -40.31
C THR A 290 -77.60 -5.42 -39.13
N TYR A 291 -78.40 -5.29 -38.06
CA TYR A 291 -78.29 -6.07 -36.83
C TYR A 291 -79.36 -7.16 -36.67
N ARG A 292 -80.34 -7.24 -37.60
CA ARG A 292 -81.47 -8.18 -37.53
C ARG A 292 -81.99 -8.55 -38.92
N ILE A 293 -81.96 -9.84 -39.29
CA ILE A 293 -82.36 -10.35 -40.61
C ILE A 293 -83.63 -11.22 -40.49
N PHE A 294 -84.70 -10.91 -41.23
CA PHE A 294 -85.95 -11.70 -41.25
C PHE A 294 -85.78 -12.97 -42.09
N ASN A 295 -86.10 -14.13 -41.51
CA ASN A 295 -85.90 -15.44 -42.12
C ASN A 295 -87.21 -16.06 -42.66
N GLY A 296 -88.36 -15.71 -42.10
CA GLY A 296 -89.65 -16.26 -42.52
C GLY A 296 -90.72 -16.27 -41.42
N TRP A 297 -91.90 -16.79 -41.74
CA TRP A 297 -93.01 -16.97 -40.80
C TRP A 297 -93.05 -18.40 -40.28
N THR A 298 -93.42 -18.58 -39.03
CA THR A 298 -93.52 -19.87 -38.36
C THR A 298 -94.88 -20.04 -37.69
N VAL A 299 -95.37 -21.27 -37.58
CA VAL A 299 -96.49 -21.63 -36.70
C VAL A 299 -96.00 -22.75 -35.80
N ASN A 300 -96.18 -22.61 -34.48
CA ASN A 300 -95.65 -23.55 -33.49
C ASN A 300 -94.14 -23.85 -33.66
N GLY A 301 -93.36 -22.85 -34.09
CA GLY A 301 -91.91 -22.98 -34.29
C GLY A 301 -91.49 -23.69 -35.59
N GLN A 302 -92.43 -24.06 -36.47
CA GLN A 302 -92.14 -24.63 -37.78
C GLN A 302 -92.37 -23.57 -38.85
N THR A 303 -91.41 -23.39 -39.77
CA THR A 303 -91.55 -22.45 -40.89
C THR A 303 -92.72 -22.84 -41.78
N ILE A 304 -93.57 -21.87 -42.08
CA ILE A 304 -94.72 -22.04 -42.96
C ILE A 304 -94.63 -21.12 -44.16
N ASP A 305 -95.19 -21.58 -45.28
CA ASP A 305 -95.50 -20.72 -46.41
C ASP A 305 -96.97 -20.30 -46.33
N LEU A 306 -97.20 -19.01 -46.09
CA LEU A 306 -98.54 -18.44 -45.96
C LEU A 306 -99.42 -18.67 -47.18
N SER A 307 -98.82 -18.79 -48.36
CA SER A 307 -99.54 -19.02 -49.61
C SER A 307 -100.15 -20.42 -49.70
N ASN A 308 -99.73 -21.34 -48.83
CA ASN A 308 -100.09 -22.76 -48.87
C ASN A 308 -100.62 -23.31 -47.54
N TYR A 309 -100.65 -22.50 -46.49
CA TYR A 309 -101.17 -22.87 -45.18
C TYR A 309 -102.68 -22.56 -45.08
N ASN A 310 -103.50 -23.57 -44.78
CA ASN A 310 -104.94 -23.41 -44.58
C ASN A 310 -105.25 -23.19 -43.10
N PHE A 311 -106.21 -22.30 -42.82
CA PHE A 311 -106.57 -21.93 -41.46
C PHE A 311 -108.00 -22.35 -41.14
N ASP A 312 -108.14 -23.45 -40.39
CA ASP A 312 -109.44 -24.03 -39.99
C ASP A 312 -109.88 -23.65 -38.58
N VAL A 313 -108.94 -23.10 -37.81
CA VAL A 313 -109.11 -22.65 -36.43
C VAL A 313 -108.36 -21.33 -36.23
N ASN A 314 -108.60 -20.68 -35.10
CA ASN A 314 -107.87 -19.48 -34.75
C ASN A 314 -106.37 -19.82 -34.60
N THR A 315 -105.51 -19.12 -35.35
CA THR A 315 -104.10 -19.50 -35.50
C THR A 315 -103.17 -18.30 -35.31
N LYS A 316 -102.06 -18.53 -34.60
CA LYS A 316 -101.00 -17.56 -34.35
C LYS A 316 -99.75 -17.87 -35.18
N VAL A 317 -99.27 -16.90 -35.94
CA VAL A 317 -98.12 -17.02 -36.86
C VAL A 317 -97.01 -16.06 -36.41
N VAL A 318 -95.76 -16.52 -36.26
CA VAL A 318 -94.65 -15.76 -35.64
C VAL A 318 -93.43 -15.61 -36.57
N ALA A 319 -92.84 -14.43 -36.66
CA ALA A 319 -91.64 -14.14 -37.46
C ALA A 319 -90.32 -14.70 -36.85
N ASP A 320 -89.43 -15.25 -37.69
CA ASP A 320 -88.09 -15.73 -37.34
C ASP A 320 -86.97 -14.74 -37.75
N PHE A 321 -85.90 -14.60 -36.94
CA PHE A 321 -84.82 -13.61 -37.13
C PHE A 321 -83.41 -14.06 -36.73
N THR A 322 -82.38 -13.60 -37.46
CA THR A 322 -80.94 -13.71 -37.10
C THR A 322 -80.36 -12.38 -36.59
N TYR A 323 -79.55 -12.39 -35.53
CA TYR A 323 -78.98 -11.20 -34.86
C TYR A 323 -77.46 -11.05 -35.02
N LYS A 324 -76.94 -9.82 -34.99
CA LYS A 324 -75.50 -9.47 -35.01
C LYS A 324 -75.14 -8.48 -33.89
N TYR A 325 -73.86 -8.41 -33.50
CA TYR A 325 -73.35 -7.60 -32.38
C TYR A 325 -71.99 -6.95 -32.66
N ASP A 326 -71.70 -5.84 -31.98
CA ASP A 326 -70.44 -5.09 -32.08
C ASP A 326 -69.36 -5.62 -31.12
N VAL A 327 -68.12 -5.76 -31.63
CA VAL A 327 -66.91 -6.04 -30.85
C VAL A 327 -65.91 -4.91 -31.05
N LYS A 328 -65.42 -4.29 -29.96
CA LYS A 328 -64.48 -3.15 -29.99
C LYS A 328 -63.22 -3.43 -29.18
N PHE A 329 -62.08 -2.88 -29.62
CA PHE A 329 -60.80 -2.91 -28.91
C PHE A 329 -60.33 -1.48 -28.61
N MET A 330 -59.94 -1.21 -27.36
CA MET A 330 -59.67 0.13 -26.85
C MET A 330 -58.28 0.25 -26.24
N VAL A 331 -57.58 1.35 -26.54
CA VAL A 331 -56.32 1.75 -25.90
C VAL A 331 -56.48 3.19 -25.42
N ASP A 332 -56.23 3.46 -24.13
CA ASP A 332 -56.34 4.81 -23.53
C ASP A 332 -57.65 5.55 -23.89
N ASN A 333 -58.77 4.81 -23.88
CA ASN A 333 -60.12 5.27 -24.24
C ASN A 333 -60.36 5.61 -25.72
N GLU A 334 -59.44 5.24 -26.62
CA GLU A 334 -59.63 5.34 -28.07
C GLU A 334 -59.88 3.96 -28.71
N VAL A 335 -60.79 3.91 -29.68
CA VAL A 335 -61.07 2.67 -30.45
C VAL A 335 -59.94 2.44 -31.44
N VAL A 336 -59.21 1.34 -31.26
CA VAL A 336 -58.13 0.94 -32.17
C VAL A 336 -58.56 -0.11 -33.20
N ASP A 337 -59.62 -0.88 -32.93
CA ASP A 337 -60.27 -1.79 -33.88
C ASP A 337 -61.74 -2.05 -33.52
N SER A 338 -62.58 -2.36 -34.52
CA SER A 338 -64.00 -2.71 -34.31
C SER A 338 -64.59 -3.57 -35.43
N LYS A 339 -65.46 -4.54 -35.08
CA LYS A 339 -66.13 -5.46 -36.04
C LYS A 339 -67.58 -5.78 -35.64
N ILE A 340 -68.44 -6.02 -36.63
CA ILE A 340 -69.81 -6.54 -36.44
C ILE A 340 -69.81 -8.05 -36.70
N ILE A 341 -70.24 -8.84 -35.73
CA ILE A 341 -70.14 -10.30 -35.71
C ILE A 341 -71.54 -10.92 -35.50
N GLU A 342 -71.84 -12.00 -36.22
CA GLU A 342 -73.09 -12.74 -36.03
C GLU A 342 -73.18 -13.39 -34.65
N SER A 343 -74.39 -13.41 -34.08
CA SER A 343 -74.65 -14.06 -32.79
C SER A 343 -74.21 -15.53 -32.84
N GLY A 344 -73.27 -15.91 -31.98
CA GLY A 344 -72.71 -17.26 -31.92
C GLY A 344 -71.36 -17.45 -32.64
N ALA A 345 -70.86 -16.46 -33.39
CA ALA A 345 -69.55 -16.49 -34.03
C ALA A 345 -68.43 -15.91 -33.13
N TYR A 346 -67.16 -16.06 -33.53
CA TYR A 346 -65.97 -15.72 -32.71
C TYR A 346 -65.25 -14.46 -33.22
N PRO A 347 -64.67 -13.64 -32.31
CA PRO A 347 -63.90 -12.45 -32.68
C PRO A 347 -62.46 -12.77 -33.14
N THR A 348 -61.84 -11.82 -33.85
CA THR A 348 -60.40 -11.85 -34.23
C THR A 348 -59.66 -10.69 -33.55
N LEU A 349 -58.42 -10.91 -33.11
CA LEU A 349 -57.62 -9.88 -32.42
C LEU A 349 -56.91 -8.90 -33.38
N PRO A 350 -56.75 -7.62 -32.98
CA PRO A 350 -55.88 -6.66 -33.65
C PRO A 350 -54.39 -6.90 -33.31
N SER A 351 -53.48 -6.15 -33.93
CA SER A 351 -52.06 -6.13 -33.54
C SER A 351 -51.86 -5.56 -32.13
N ASN A 352 -50.87 -6.08 -31.40
CA ASN A 352 -50.57 -5.61 -30.04
C ASN A 352 -50.22 -4.12 -30.03
N PRO A 353 -50.84 -3.31 -29.15
CA PRO A 353 -50.56 -1.88 -29.07
C PRO A 353 -49.23 -1.61 -28.35
N THR A 354 -48.62 -0.45 -28.64
CA THR A 354 -47.37 0.01 -28.01
C THR A 354 -47.61 1.29 -27.20
N LYS A 355 -47.00 1.40 -26.03
CA LYS A 355 -47.09 2.56 -25.14
C LYS A 355 -45.75 2.86 -24.48
N GLU A 356 -45.24 4.09 -24.64
CA GLU A 356 -43.92 4.49 -24.14
C GLU A 356 -43.84 4.36 -22.61
N GLY A 357 -42.78 3.70 -22.11
CA GLY A 357 -42.61 3.42 -20.67
C GLY A 357 -43.48 2.28 -20.13
N TYR A 358 -44.16 1.54 -21.00
CA TYR A 358 -45.02 0.42 -20.64
C TYR A 358 -44.80 -0.79 -21.57
N VAL A 359 -45.22 -1.97 -21.11
CA VAL A 359 -45.30 -3.19 -21.90
C VAL A 359 -46.73 -3.71 -21.91
N PHE A 360 -47.21 -4.13 -23.08
CA PHE A 360 -48.55 -4.68 -23.26
C PHE A 360 -48.64 -6.07 -22.65
N GLU A 361 -49.61 -6.30 -21.77
CA GLU A 361 -49.81 -7.59 -21.09
C GLU A 361 -50.95 -8.40 -21.70
N GLY A 362 -51.94 -7.74 -22.31
CA GLY A 362 -53.09 -8.41 -22.92
C GLY A 362 -54.35 -7.55 -22.96
N TRP A 363 -55.44 -8.19 -23.35
CA TRP A 363 -56.75 -7.57 -23.46
C TRP A 363 -57.66 -7.99 -22.31
N SER A 364 -58.50 -7.07 -21.85
CA SER A 364 -59.42 -7.27 -20.72
C SER A 364 -60.82 -6.77 -21.06
N SER A 365 -61.88 -7.44 -20.61
CA SER A 365 -63.26 -6.93 -20.76
C SER A 365 -63.63 -5.86 -19.73
N ASN A 366 -62.91 -5.80 -18.61
CA ASN A 366 -63.14 -4.83 -17.52
C ASN A 366 -61.97 -3.84 -17.33
N GLY A 367 -60.91 -3.96 -18.13
CA GLY A 367 -59.71 -3.13 -18.05
C GLY A 367 -58.71 -3.54 -16.96
N VAL A 368 -58.96 -4.67 -16.27
CA VAL A 368 -58.13 -5.15 -15.15
C VAL A 368 -57.72 -6.59 -15.39
N ASP A 369 -58.69 -7.49 -15.51
CA ASP A 369 -58.43 -8.94 -15.62
C ASP A 369 -58.11 -9.30 -17.06
N ILE A 370 -56.88 -9.76 -17.31
CA ILE A 370 -56.44 -10.16 -18.64
C ILE A 370 -57.15 -11.47 -19.02
N ILE A 371 -57.73 -11.48 -20.21
CA ILE A 371 -58.37 -12.65 -20.79
C ILE A 371 -57.32 -13.42 -21.58
N ASN A 372 -57.08 -14.68 -21.19
CA ASN A 372 -56.06 -15.53 -21.83
C ASN A 372 -56.28 -15.68 -23.34
N ASP A 373 -57.52 -15.86 -23.78
CA ASP A 373 -57.85 -15.97 -25.21
C ASP A 373 -59.29 -15.53 -25.53
N ILE A 374 -59.42 -14.34 -26.12
CA ILE A 374 -60.70 -13.76 -26.55
C ILE A 374 -61.32 -14.51 -27.74
N THR A 375 -60.52 -15.22 -28.53
CA THR A 375 -60.96 -15.87 -29.77
C THR A 375 -61.78 -17.15 -29.53
N THR A 376 -61.90 -17.58 -28.27
CA THR A 376 -62.57 -18.84 -27.87
C THR A 376 -63.99 -18.66 -27.33
N THR A 377 -64.46 -17.41 -27.17
CA THR A 377 -65.79 -17.11 -26.63
C THR A 377 -66.70 -16.57 -27.74
N PRO A 378 -67.88 -17.18 -27.98
CA PRO A 378 -68.80 -16.71 -29.02
C PRO A 378 -69.46 -15.39 -28.61
N VAL A 379 -69.68 -14.52 -29.59
CA VAL A 379 -70.31 -13.21 -29.40
C VAL A 379 -71.83 -13.39 -29.32
N THR A 380 -72.43 -13.04 -28.18
CA THR A 380 -73.88 -13.10 -27.95
C THR A 380 -74.49 -11.75 -27.56
N SER A 381 -73.64 -10.72 -27.44
CA SER A 381 -74.02 -9.33 -27.16
C SER A 381 -72.86 -8.40 -27.55
N ASN A 382 -73.07 -7.09 -27.53
CA ASN A 382 -72.00 -6.12 -27.79
C ASN A 382 -70.92 -6.21 -26.70
N VAL A 383 -69.64 -6.23 -27.07
CA VAL A 383 -68.51 -6.32 -26.13
C VAL A 383 -67.39 -5.33 -26.49
N THR A 384 -66.72 -4.81 -25.47
CA THR A 384 -65.54 -3.94 -25.61
C THR A 384 -64.39 -4.52 -24.78
N TYR A 385 -63.20 -4.60 -25.38
CA TYR A 385 -61.97 -5.05 -24.75
C TYR A 385 -60.99 -3.88 -24.62
N TYR A 386 -60.28 -3.81 -23.51
CA TYR A 386 -59.34 -2.76 -23.13
C TYR A 386 -57.93 -3.32 -23.02
N ALA A 387 -56.95 -2.62 -23.57
CA ALA A 387 -55.55 -2.99 -23.46
C ALA A 387 -55.03 -2.76 -22.03
N VAL A 388 -54.37 -3.77 -21.47
CA VAL A 388 -53.73 -3.71 -20.15
C VAL A 388 -52.22 -3.58 -20.34
N PHE A 389 -51.60 -2.68 -19.58
CA PHE A 389 -50.18 -2.35 -19.67
C PHE A 389 -49.51 -2.38 -18.30
N SER A 390 -48.27 -2.87 -18.24
CA SER A 390 -47.40 -2.75 -17.06
C SER A 390 -46.36 -1.66 -17.26
N LYS A 391 -46.18 -0.81 -16.25
CA LYS A 391 -45.13 0.23 -16.26
C LYS A 391 -43.75 -0.41 -16.23
N THR A 392 -42.80 0.17 -16.94
CA THR A 392 -41.38 -0.22 -16.91
C THR A 392 -40.50 0.89 -16.33
N TYR A 393 -39.38 0.49 -15.75
CA TYR A 393 -38.33 1.36 -15.22
C TYR A 393 -36.99 1.04 -15.88
N THR A 394 -36.08 2.01 -15.86
CA THR A 394 -34.74 1.89 -16.41
C THR A 394 -33.78 1.42 -15.32
N VAL A 395 -33.13 0.28 -15.55
CA VAL A 395 -32.03 -0.20 -14.72
C VAL A 395 -30.73 0.09 -15.45
N THR A 396 -29.80 0.79 -14.80
CA THR A 396 -28.50 1.17 -15.35
C THR A 396 -27.39 0.48 -14.59
N PHE A 397 -26.45 -0.13 -15.30
CA PHE A 397 -25.22 -0.70 -14.78
C PHE A 397 -24.05 0.18 -15.20
N VAL A 398 -23.34 0.73 -14.22
CA VAL A 398 -22.20 1.64 -14.43
C VAL A 398 -20.91 0.89 -14.17
N ASN A 399 -20.09 0.71 -15.21
CA ASN A 399 -18.77 0.12 -15.15
C ASN A 399 -17.71 1.11 -15.67
N GLY A 400 -17.25 2.01 -14.79
CA GLY A 400 -16.35 3.09 -15.20
C GLY A 400 -17.05 4.07 -16.13
N GLU A 401 -16.59 4.17 -17.38
CA GLU A 401 -17.19 5.03 -18.42
C GLU A 401 -18.28 4.32 -19.24
N GLU A 402 -18.37 2.99 -19.14
CA GLU A 402 -19.37 2.20 -19.86
C GLU A 402 -20.65 2.05 -19.04
N ASN A 403 -21.78 2.32 -19.69
CA ASN A 403 -23.11 2.17 -19.09
C ASN A 403 -23.99 1.26 -19.94
N THR A 404 -24.57 0.24 -19.31
CA THR A 404 -25.55 -0.65 -19.93
C THR A 404 -26.92 -0.46 -19.29
N THR A 405 -27.97 -0.37 -20.09
CA THR A 405 -29.33 -0.11 -19.59
C THR A 405 -30.35 -1.16 -20.02
N TYR A 406 -31.25 -1.51 -19.11
CA TYR A 406 -32.34 -2.46 -19.34
C TYR A 406 -33.69 -1.84 -18.94
N LYS A 407 -34.77 -2.26 -19.61
CA LYS A 407 -36.15 -1.92 -19.23
C LYS A 407 -36.77 -3.08 -18.47
N VAL A 408 -37.14 -2.84 -17.22
CA VAL A 408 -37.66 -3.86 -16.30
C VAL A 408 -39.07 -3.48 -15.84
N LYS A 409 -40.00 -4.44 -15.81
CA LYS A 409 -41.37 -4.20 -15.34
C LYS A 409 -41.36 -3.83 -13.85
N ASN A 410 -42.26 -2.95 -13.44
CA ASN A 410 -42.46 -2.61 -12.03
C ASN A 410 -42.70 -3.87 -11.17
N GLY A 411 -41.97 -4.01 -10.07
CA GLY A 411 -42.01 -5.14 -9.14
C GLY A 411 -41.32 -6.42 -9.65
N SER A 412 -40.76 -6.42 -10.86
CA SER A 412 -40.02 -7.56 -11.41
C SER A 412 -38.52 -7.46 -11.11
N MET A 413 -37.83 -8.59 -11.15
CA MET A 413 -36.37 -8.69 -11.10
C MET A 413 -35.79 -8.64 -12.52
N ILE A 414 -34.54 -8.20 -12.64
CA ILE A 414 -33.82 -8.26 -13.91
C ILE A 414 -33.32 -9.69 -14.16
N SER A 415 -33.47 -10.18 -15.38
CA SER A 415 -33.07 -11.55 -15.76
C SER A 415 -31.68 -11.64 -16.40
N GLU A 416 -31.12 -10.51 -16.82
CA GLU A 416 -29.86 -10.43 -17.53
C GLU A 416 -29.09 -9.20 -17.03
N ILE A 417 -27.80 -9.38 -16.74
CA ILE A 417 -26.91 -8.32 -16.27
C ILE A 417 -25.64 -8.33 -17.14
N PRO A 418 -24.94 -7.20 -17.27
CA PRO A 418 -23.73 -7.17 -18.08
C PRO A 418 -22.62 -7.98 -17.41
N GLU A 419 -21.85 -8.68 -18.23
CA GLU A 419 -20.65 -9.41 -17.80
C GLU A 419 -19.52 -8.40 -17.53
N VAL A 420 -18.82 -8.59 -16.41
CA VAL A 420 -17.71 -7.73 -16.00
C VAL A 420 -16.48 -8.60 -15.77
N GLU A 421 -15.52 -8.49 -16.67
CA GLU A 421 -14.28 -9.25 -16.62
C GLU A 421 -13.34 -8.73 -15.53
N SER A 422 -12.72 -9.66 -14.81
CA SER A 422 -11.60 -9.35 -13.92
C SER A 422 -10.27 -9.50 -14.67
N THR A 423 -9.32 -8.63 -14.36
CA THR A 423 -7.93 -8.73 -14.84
C THR A 423 -7.01 -9.08 -13.66
N PRO A 424 -5.74 -9.48 -13.90
CA PRO A 424 -4.79 -9.74 -12.83
C PRO A 424 -4.60 -8.59 -11.84
N VAL A 425 -4.84 -7.34 -12.27
CA VAL A 425 -4.62 -6.13 -11.46
C VAL A 425 -5.91 -5.44 -11.02
N LYS A 426 -7.06 -5.86 -11.55
CA LYS A 426 -8.37 -5.27 -11.26
C LYS A 426 -9.41 -6.38 -11.11
N THR A 427 -9.82 -6.63 -9.88
CA THR A 427 -10.81 -7.66 -9.55
C THR A 427 -12.18 -7.04 -9.36
N PHE A 428 -13.19 -7.58 -10.05
CA PHE A 428 -14.58 -7.19 -9.86
C PHE A 428 -15.13 -7.81 -8.57
N ASN A 429 -15.56 -6.97 -7.63
CA ASN A 429 -16.07 -7.42 -6.32
C ASN A 429 -17.58 -7.64 -6.32
N GLY A 430 -18.31 -7.08 -7.29
CA GLY A 430 -19.76 -7.14 -7.38
C GLY A 430 -20.40 -5.77 -7.62
N TRP A 431 -21.73 -5.75 -7.64
CA TRP A 431 -22.52 -4.54 -7.87
C TRP A 431 -22.93 -3.88 -6.56
N LYS A 432 -22.82 -2.56 -6.51
CA LYS A 432 -23.31 -1.74 -5.40
C LYS A 432 -24.54 -0.94 -5.80
N LEU A 433 -25.52 -0.91 -4.92
CA LEU A 433 -26.65 0.01 -4.98
C LEU A 433 -26.59 0.91 -3.74
N ASN A 434 -26.55 2.23 -3.93
CA ASN A 434 -26.41 3.21 -2.85
C ASN A 434 -25.24 2.94 -1.89
N GLY A 435 -24.13 2.41 -2.43
CA GLY A 435 -22.91 2.11 -1.67
C GLY A 435 -22.84 0.70 -1.05
N SER A 436 -23.95 -0.04 -1.01
CA SER A 436 -24.01 -1.39 -0.44
C SER A 436 -24.02 -2.46 -1.52
N PHE A 437 -23.32 -3.58 -1.29
CA PHE A 437 -23.33 -4.71 -2.21
C PHE A 437 -24.71 -5.34 -2.29
N VAL A 438 -25.20 -5.54 -3.52
CA VAL A 438 -26.50 -6.15 -3.83
C VAL A 438 -26.31 -7.08 -5.02
N ASP A 439 -26.95 -8.26 -4.97
CA ASP A 439 -27.11 -9.09 -6.17
C ASP A 439 -28.25 -8.52 -7.03
N PRO A 440 -27.96 -7.91 -8.20
CA PRO A 440 -28.99 -7.26 -9.01
C PRO A 440 -30.07 -8.24 -9.49
N THR A 441 -29.74 -9.53 -9.66
CA THR A 441 -30.69 -10.55 -10.17
C THR A 441 -31.78 -10.90 -9.14
N THR A 442 -31.56 -10.56 -7.87
CA THR A 442 -32.52 -10.74 -6.78
C THR A 442 -33.23 -9.44 -6.37
N TYR A 443 -32.87 -8.32 -6.98
CA TYR A 443 -33.41 -7.00 -6.64
C TYR A 443 -34.72 -6.73 -7.41
N GLN A 444 -35.80 -6.44 -6.68
CA GLN A 444 -37.08 -6.06 -7.28
C GLN A 444 -37.10 -4.56 -7.62
N VAL A 445 -37.42 -4.24 -8.87
CA VAL A 445 -37.35 -2.87 -9.41
C VAL A 445 -38.69 -2.14 -9.24
N TYR A 446 -38.72 -1.10 -8.41
CA TYR A 446 -39.90 -0.23 -8.20
C TYR A 446 -39.71 1.21 -8.74
N GLY A 447 -38.54 1.52 -9.28
CA GLY A 447 -38.16 2.81 -9.84
C GLY A 447 -36.91 2.69 -10.70
N ASP A 448 -36.50 3.80 -11.34
CA ASP A 448 -35.22 3.83 -12.06
C ASP A 448 -34.08 3.55 -11.08
N THR A 449 -33.22 2.57 -11.41
CA THR A 449 -32.24 1.99 -10.49
C THR A 449 -30.86 2.03 -11.12
N THR A 450 -29.82 2.38 -10.36
CA THR A 450 -28.44 2.40 -10.84
C THR A 450 -27.56 1.52 -9.97
N PHE A 451 -26.97 0.49 -10.57
CA PHE A 451 -25.95 -0.35 -9.97
C PHE A 451 -24.58 0.11 -10.43
N VAL A 452 -23.63 0.23 -9.50
CA VAL A 452 -22.26 0.66 -9.78
C VAL A 452 -21.32 -0.50 -9.51
N ALA A 453 -20.46 -0.82 -10.47
CA ALA A 453 -19.46 -1.88 -10.32
C ALA A 453 -18.41 -1.47 -9.28
N ASP A 454 -18.10 -2.38 -8.36
CA ASP A 454 -17.03 -2.19 -7.39
C ASP A 454 -15.79 -3.02 -7.78
N PHE A 455 -14.61 -2.42 -7.65
CA PHE A 455 -13.35 -3.05 -8.04
C PHE A 455 -12.29 -2.93 -6.96
N THR A 456 -11.52 -4.00 -6.77
CA THR A 456 -10.24 -3.95 -6.08
C THR A 456 -9.14 -3.76 -7.11
N ILE A 457 -8.43 -2.64 -7.04
CA ILE A 457 -7.28 -2.35 -7.90
C ILE A 457 -6.01 -2.65 -7.13
N LYS A 458 -5.13 -3.46 -7.73
CA LYS A 458 -3.80 -3.75 -7.22
C LYS A 458 -2.75 -3.02 -8.04
N THR A 459 -1.77 -2.47 -7.35
CA THR A 459 -0.56 -1.88 -7.92
C THR A 459 0.65 -2.76 -7.58
N PHE A 460 1.79 -2.51 -8.21
CA PHE A 460 3.05 -3.19 -7.86
C PHE A 460 3.34 -3.14 -6.36
N SER A 461 3.07 -2.00 -5.71
CA SER A 461 3.23 -1.84 -4.26
C SER A 461 2.32 -2.75 -3.43
N THR A 462 1.09 -3.03 -3.87
CA THR A 462 0.11 -3.81 -3.10
C THR A 462 0.06 -5.31 -3.44
N MET A 463 0.56 -5.71 -4.61
CA MET A 463 0.58 -7.13 -5.02
C MET A 463 1.52 -7.96 -4.13
N SER A 464 1.22 -9.25 -3.96
CA SER A 464 2.19 -10.20 -3.42
C SER A 464 3.31 -10.49 -4.43
N TRP A 465 4.44 -11.04 -3.97
CA TRP A 465 5.51 -11.39 -4.91
C TRP A 465 5.12 -12.56 -5.84
N ASP A 466 4.25 -13.47 -5.39
CA ASP A 466 3.69 -14.54 -6.23
C ASP A 466 2.77 -13.97 -7.32
N GLU A 467 1.97 -12.94 -7.01
CA GLU A 467 1.12 -12.26 -8.00
C GLU A 467 1.95 -11.54 -9.06
N ILE A 468 3.01 -10.84 -8.65
CA ILE A 468 3.96 -10.19 -9.56
C ILE A 468 4.64 -11.24 -10.45
N SER A 469 5.03 -12.38 -9.88
CA SER A 469 5.66 -13.50 -10.58
C SER A 469 4.75 -14.15 -11.61
N ASN A 470 3.50 -14.42 -11.25
CA ASN A 470 2.51 -14.95 -12.19
C ASN A 470 2.21 -13.95 -13.31
N LEU A 471 2.10 -12.66 -12.99
CA LEU A 471 1.90 -11.61 -13.98
C LEU A 471 3.11 -11.48 -14.91
N SER A 472 4.32 -11.56 -14.38
CA SER A 472 5.56 -11.58 -15.16
C SER A 472 5.58 -12.76 -16.14
N ALA A 473 5.33 -13.97 -15.64
CA ALA A 473 5.33 -15.21 -16.43
C ALA A 473 4.23 -15.25 -17.51
N SER A 474 3.13 -14.51 -17.33
CA SER A 474 2.07 -14.38 -18.35
C SER A 474 2.53 -13.59 -19.59
N GLY A 475 3.57 -12.77 -19.47
CA GLY A 475 4.02 -11.84 -20.50
C GLY A 475 3.19 -10.54 -20.57
N GLU A 476 2.16 -10.38 -19.74
CA GLU A 476 1.26 -9.21 -19.76
C GLU A 476 1.67 -8.11 -18.78
N ALA A 477 2.78 -8.26 -18.03
CA ALA A 477 3.17 -7.30 -17.00
C ALA A 477 3.25 -5.85 -17.50
N SER A 478 3.78 -5.61 -18.70
CA SER A 478 3.88 -4.27 -19.29
C SER A 478 2.54 -3.63 -19.68
N THR A 479 1.46 -4.41 -19.73
CA THR A 479 0.10 -3.91 -19.98
C THR A 479 -0.49 -3.25 -18.74
N TYR A 480 -0.11 -3.72 -17.55
CA TYR A 480 -0.77 -3.36 -16.30
C TYR A 480 0.13 -2.63 -15.29
N LEU A 481 1.44 -2.83 -15.38
CA LEU A 481 2.43 -2.15 -14.54
C LEU A 481 3.25 -1.20 -15.40
N ASN A 482 3.83 -0.19 -14.77
CA ASN A 482 4.65 0.80 -15.44
C ASN A 482 6.10 0.71 -14.98
N VAL A 483 7.00 1.03 -15.91
CA VAL A 483 8.40 1.31 -15.58
C VAL A 483 8.44 2.48 -14.59
N GLY A 484 9.13 2.29 -13.46
CA GLY A 484 9.16 3.24 -12.35
C GLY A 484 8.17 2.95 -11.22
N ASP A 485 7.28 1.96 -11.35
CA ASP A 485 6.45 1.53 -10.22
C ASP A 485 7.34 1.00 -9.08
N GLU A 486 7.03 1.39 -7.85
CA GLU A 486 7.85 1.10 -6.67
C GLU A 486 7.15 0.18 -5.67
N LYS A 487 7.93 -0.67 -5.00
CA LYS A 487 7.49 -1.53 -3.90
C LYS A 487 8.54 -1.53 -2.80
N THR A 488 8.16 -1.06 -1.61
CA THR A 488 9.02 -1.06 -0.43
C THR A 488 8.72 -2.25 0.46
N ILE A 489 9.77 -2.90 0.97
CA ILE A 489 9.67 -3.94 1.98
C ILE A 489 10.62 -3.66 3.14
N THR A 490 10.30 -4.19 4.31
CA THR A 490 11.26 -4.27 5.42
C THR A 490 12.03 -5.59 5.36
N ALA A 491 13.36 -5.53 5.40
CA ALA A 491 14.21 -6.72 5.47
C ALA A 491 15.33 -6.56 6.50
N THR A 492 15.78 -7.68 7.08
CA THR A 492 16.93 -7.72 7.98
C THR A 492 18.11 -8.35 7.26
N ILE A 493 19.05 -7.52 6.79
CA ILE A 493 20.25 -7.97 6.07
C ILE A 493 21.44 -7.96 7.03
N GLU A 494 22.10 -9.10 7.20
CA GLU A 494 23.25 -9.28 8.11
C GLU A 494 23.00 -8.78 9.54
N GLY A 495 21.74 -8.82 10.00
CA GLY A 495 21.32 -8.34 11.32
C GLY A 495 20.91 -6.86 11.39
N VAL A 496 20.96 -6.14 10.26
CA VAL A 496 20.50 -4.74 10.16
C VAL A 496 19.10 -4.71 9.52
N LYS A 497 18.10 -4.26 10.29
CA LYS A 497 16.73 -4.06 9.80
C LYS A 497 16.65 -2.74 9.02
N GLN A 498 16.18 -2.78 7.78
CA GLN A 498 16.08 -1.62 6.90
C GLN A 498 14.93 -1.75 5.90
N GLU A 499 14.50 -0.62 5.35
CA GLU A 499 13.56 -0.57 4.23
C GLU A 499 14.32 -0.70 2.91
N LEU A 500 13.84 -1.57 2.03
CA LEU A 500 14.35 -1.77 0.69
C LEU A 500 13.26 -1.38 -0.30
N THR A 501 13.50 -0.35 -1.11
CA THR A 501 12.55 0.09 -2.14
C THR A 501 12.98 -0.46 -3.48
N PHE A 502 12.13 -1.28 -4.08
CA PHE A 502 12.37 -1.85 -5.40
C PHE A 502 11.59 -1.07 -6.45
N VAL A 503 12.19 -0.91 -7.63
CA VAL A 503 11.60 -0.18 -8.75
C VAL A 503 11.64 -1.04 -10.02
N ILE A 504 10.55 -1.03 -10.79
CA ILE A 504 10.51 -1.68 -12.10
C ILE A 504 11.42 -0.93 -13.06
N LEU A 505 12.46 -1.61 -13.55
CA LEU A 505 13.45 -1.07 -14.48
C LEU A 505 12.99 -1.16 -15.93
N GLY A 506 12.28 -2.23 -16.26
CA GLY A 506 11.88 -2.57 -17.61
C GLY A 506 11.18 -3.92 -17.67
N PHE A 507 10.62 -4.22 -18.83
CA PHE A 507 9.93 -5.48 -19.11
C PHE A 507 10.65 -6.22 -20.22
N ASN A 508 10.72 -7.55 -20.15
CA ASN A 508 11.35 -8.39 -21.20
C ASN A 508 12.75 -7.90 -21.57
N HIS A 509 13.59 -7.58 -20.58
CA HIS A 509 14.93 -7.04 -20.80
C HIS A 509 16.01 -8.13 -20.72
N ASP A 510 16.10 -8.80 -19.57
CA ASP A 510 17.13 -9.79 -19.25
C ASP A 510 16.78 -11.20 -19.73
N ASP A 511 17.77 -11.94 -20.24
CA ASP A 511 17.60 -13.32 -20.68
C ASP A 511 17.60 -14.28 -19.49
N LEU A 512 16.60 -15.16 -19.41
CA LEU A 512 16.51 -16.22 -18.41
C LEU A 512 17.63 -17.25 -18.62
N ALA A 513 18.27 -17.65 -17.53
CA ALA A 513 19.42 -18.55 -17.56
C ALA A 513 19.11 -19.97 -18.05
N ASP A 514 17.84 -20.37 -18.01
CA ASP A 514 17.35 -21.65 -18.51
C ASP A 514 17.10 -21.65 -20.03
N GLY A 515 17.26 -20.51 -20.70
CA GLY A 515 17.06 -20.35 -22.14
C GLY A 515 15.59 -20.31 -22.57
N THR A 516 14.64 -20.17 -21.64
CA THR A 516 13.20 -20.13 -21.96
C THR A 516 12.73 -18.80 -22.55
N GLY A 517 13.59 -17.78 -22.56
CA GLY A 517 13.29 -16.47 -23.13
C GLY A 517 13.81 -15.35 -22.24
N LYS A 518 13.07 -14.24 -22.21
CA LYS A 518 13.37 -13.09 -21.36
C LYS A 518 12.52 -13.10 -20.11
N ALA A 519 13.05 -12.59 -19.00
CA ALA A 519 12.29 -12.38 -17.79
C ALA A 519 11.24 -11.27 -18.01
N GLY A 520 10.02 -11.48 -17.54
CA GLY A 520 8.93 -10.55 -17.80
C GLY A 520 9.13 -9.20 -17.13
N ILE A 521 9.77 -9.16 -15.95
CA ILE A 521 10.04 -7.92 -15.20
C ILE A 521 11.49 -7.90 -14.69
N SER A 522 12.21 -6.83 -15.01
CA SER A 522 13.51 -6.52 -14.40
C SER A 522 13.32 -5.46 -13.32
N ILE A 523 13.85 -5.71 -12.12
CA ILE A 523 13.62 -4.89 -10.93
C ILE A 523 14.98 -4.47 -10.35
N GLY A 524 15.07 -3.23 -9.87
CA GLY A 524 16.27 -2.69 -9.22
C GLY A 524 15.99 -2.19 -7.82
N LEU A 525 16.98 -2.27 -6.93
CA LEU A 525 16.91 -1.67 -5.60
C LEU A 525 17.19 -0.17 -5.67
N LYS A 526 16.16 0.66 -5.52
CA LYS A 526 16.29 2.10 -5.34
C LYS A 526 16.90 2.39 -3.95
N GLY A 527 18.08 3.03 -3.94
CA GLY A 527 18.91 3.21 -2.76
C GLY A 527 19.95 2.10 -2.60
N TYR A 528 20.25 1.72 -1.35
CA TYR A 528 21.35 0.81 -1.04
C TYR A 528 21.08 -0.12 0.14
N VAL A 529 21.76 -1.27 0.15
CA VAL A 529 21.79 -2.18 1.30
C VAL A 529 22.87 -1.77 2.29
N THR A 530 22.48 -1.61 3.56
CA THR A 530 23.41 -1.45 4.69
C THR A 530 23.63 -2.82 5.35
N GLY A 531 24.89 -3.30 5.38
CA GLY A 531 25.31 -4.50 6.12
C GLY A 531 26.00 -4.15 7.44
N LYS A 532 26.16 -5.12 8.35
CA LYS A 532 26.71 -4.91 9.71
C LYS A 532 28.12 -4.32 9.72
N ASN A 533 28.94 -4.69 8.74
CA ASN A 533 30.34 -4.25 8.62
C ASN A 533 30.57 -3.28 7.44
N GLY A 534 29.51 -2.89 6.72
CA GLY A 534 29.62 -2.21 5.44
C GLY A 534 30.22 -3.09 4.33
N TYR A 535 29.86 -2.83 3.08
CA TYR A 535 30.49 -3.48 1.93
C TYR A 535 31.66 -2.60 1.46
N VAL A 536 32.88 -2.96 1.81
CA VAL A 536 34.09 -2.15 1.50
C VAL A 536 34.66 -2.55 0.13
N TYR A 537 34.99 -1.56 -0.71
CA TYR A 537 35.66 -1.76 -1.99
C TYR A 537 37.14 -2.17 -1.80
N ASN A 538 37.55 -3.27 -2.45
CA ASN A 538 38.92 -3.78 -2.48
C ASN A 538 39.11 -4.74 -3.68
N SER A 539 40.32 -5.26 -3.88
CA SER A 539 40.64 -6.15 -5.01
C SER A 539 39.82 -7.46 -5.07
N ASN A 540 39.22 -7.88 -3.94
CA ASN A 540 38.33 -9.03 -3.85
C ASN A 540 36.85 -8.65 -3.98
N THR A 541 36.46 -7.39 -3.77
CA THR A 541 35.09 -6.86 -3.92
C THR A 541 34.98 -5.97 -5.16
N ASN A 542 35.61 -6.36 -6.27
CA ASN A 542 35.45 -5.66 -7.54
C ASN A 542 34.18 -6.18 -8.26
N GLY A 543 33.24 -5.28 -8.53
CA GLY A 543 31.96 -5.58 -9.18
C GLY A 543 31.98 -5.47 -10.71
N GLY A 544 33.03 -4.89 -11.28
CA GLY A 544 33.20 -4.65 -12.72
C GLY A 544 34.15 -5.69 -13.35
N TYR A 545 35.31 -5.24 -13.84
CA TYR A 545 36.35 -6.13 -14.35
C TYR A 545 36.86 -7.05 -13.24
N LYS A 546 36.62 -8.36 -13.33
CA LYS A 546 36.81 -9.40 -12.28
C LYS A 546 35.61 -9.66 -11.36
N TYR A 547 34.39 -9.38 -11.79
CA TYR A 547 33.20 -9.86 -11.08
C TYR A 547 33.25 -11.38 -10.85
N VAL A 548 33.63 -12.14 -11.89
CA VAL A 548 33.84 -13.60 -11.81
C VAL A 548 35.03 -13.90 -10.90
N GLY A 549 34.76 -14.57 -9.78
CA GLY A 549 35.72 -14.92 -8.75
C GLY A 549 35.73 -13.98 -7.54
N SER A 550 35.02 -12.85 -7.62
CA SER A 550 34.93 -11.83 -6.57
C SER A 550 34.11 -12.29 -5.35
N SER A 551 34.27 -11.57 -4.24
CA SER A 551 33.42 -11.67 -3.05
C SER A 551 31.98 -11.23 -3.33
N TYR A 552 31.71 -10.41 -4.36
CA TYR A 552 30.33 -10.08 -4.74
C TYR A 552 29.58 -11.30 -5.26
N GLU A 553 30.18 -12.00 -6.23
CA GLU A 553 29.61 -13.22 -6.80
C GLU A 553 29.54 -14.35 -5.76
N LYS A 554 30.60 -14.55 -4.97
CA LYS A 554 30.73 -15.73 -4.09
C LYS A 554 30.10 -15.60 -2.71
N THR A 555 29.90 -14.38 -2.20
CA THR A 555 29.56 -14.19 -0.78
C THR A 555 28.54 -13.09 -0.54
N ILE A 556 28.77 -11.86 -1.02
CA ILE A 556 27.92 -10.71 -0.66
C ILE A 556 26.51 -10.85 -1.26
N LEU A 557 26.37 -11.01 -2.57
CA LEU A 557 25.05 -11.16 -3.20
C LEU A 557 24.33 -12.43 -2.74
N PRO A 558 24.99 -13.60 -2.62
CA PRO A 558 24.38 -14.78 -1.99
C PRO A 558 23.90 -14.57 -0.55
N ASN A 559 24.66 -13.83 0.28
CA ASN A 559 24.26 -13.53 1.66
C ASN A 559 23.04 -12.63 1.70
N ILE A 560 23.02 -11.57 0.87
CA ILE A 560 21.87 -10.67 0.75
C ILE A 560 20.66 -11.44 0.28
N LEU A 561 20.80 -12.22 -0.80
CA LEU A 561 19.75 -13.09 -1.30
C LEU A 561 19.24 -13.98 -0.17
N SER A 562 20.09 -14.63 0.60
CA SER A 562 19.65 -15.50 1.72
C SER A 562 18.85 -14.77 2.80
N ASN A 563 19.11 -13.47 3.02
CA ASN A 563 18.48 -12.63 4.03
C ASN A 563 17.20 -11.92 3.54
N LEU A 564 16.94 -11.88 2.24
CA LEU A 564 15.67 -11.38 1.71
C LEU A 564 14.49 -12.24 2.22
N PRO A 565 13.26 -11.68 2.29
CA PRO A 565 12.08 -12.45 2.67
C PRO A 565 11.86 -13.67 1.78
N THR A 566 11.45 -14.80 2.37
CA THR A 566 11.20 -16.06 1.63
C THR A 566 10.24 -15.87 0.46
N GLU A 567 9.18 -15.08 0.66
CA GLU A 567 8.18 -14.78 -0.38
C GLU A 567 8.78 -14.05 -1.59
N LEU A 568 9.78 -13.18 -1.41
CA LEU A 568 10.49 -12.56 -2.53
C LEU A 568 11.46 -13.57 -3.18
N LYS A 569 12.29 -14.23 -2.38
CA LYS A 569 13.35 -15.13 -2.88
C LYS A 569 12.84 -16.23 -3.79
N GLN A 570 11.69 -16.82 -3.48
CA GLN A 570 11.12 -17.91 -4.27
C GLN A 570 10.66 -17.47 -5.67
N ASN A 571 10.42 -16.17 -5.86
CA ASN A 571 9.96 -15.59 -7.11
C ASN A 571 11.08 -15.04 -7.98
N ILE A 572 12.28 -14.85 -7.41
CA ILE A 572 13.44 -14.40 -8.18
C ILE A 572 13.83 -15.47 -9.20
N LYS A 573 14.02 -15.04 -10.44
CA LYS A 573 14.50 -15.88 -11.54
C LYS A 573 15.98 -15.64 -11.78
N THR A 574 16.69 -16.74 -12.02
CA THR A 574 18.08 -16.69 -12.46
C THR A 574 18.16 -16.18 -13.89
N VAL A 575 18.94 -15.14 -14.11
CA VAL A 575 19.19 -14.55 -15.44
C VAL A 575 20.66 -14.67 -15.83
N SER A 576 20.92 -14.66 -17.14
CA SER A 576 22.27 -14.68 -17.69
C SER A 576 22.80 -13.26 -17.87
N LYS A 577 23.90 -12.94 -17.18
CA LYS A 577 24.55 -11.62 -17.24
C LYS A 577 25.96 -11.75 -17.79
N GLY A 578 26.32 -10.84 -18.70
CA GLY A 578 27.66 -10.75 -19.25
C GLY A 578 28.62 -10.06 -18.28
N CYS A 579 29.71 -10.72 -17.91
CA CYS A 579 30.71 -10.19 -16.99
C CYS A 579 32.11 -10.29 -17.60
N CYS A 580 33.00 -9.36 -17.28
CA CYS A 580 34.41 -9.40 -17.69
C CYS A 580 35.29 -10.02 -16.60
N THR A 581 36.26 -10.85 -17.01
CA THR A 581 37.21 -11.52 -16.11
C THR A 581 38.47 -10.71 -15.83
N ALA A 582 38.75 -9.65 -16.62
CA ALA A 582 39.97 -8.84 -16.56
C ALA A 582 39.76 -7.40 -17.08
N TYR A 583 40.75 -6.52 -16.85
CA TYR A 583 40.73 -5.10 -17.25
C TYR A 583 40.62 -4.94 -18.78
N PRO A 584 39.92 -3.92 -19.32
CA PRO A 584 39.63 -3.79 -20.76
C PRO A 584 40.81 -3.53 -21.72
N THR A 585 42.08 -3.71 -21.30
CA THR A 585 43.25 -3.48 -22.16
C THR A 585 43.59 -4.67 -23.05
N ASP A 586 42.98 -5.84 -22.81
CA ASP A 586 43.19 -7.04 -23.61
C ASP A 586 42.07 -7.22 -24.64
N SER A 587 42.47 -7.42 -25.89
CA SER A 587 41.61 -7.61 -27.06
C SER A 587 40.46 -8.61 -26.81
N ASP A 588 39.24 -8.09 -26.79
CA ASP A 588 37.95 -8.64 -27.26
C ASP A 588 37.37 -9.97 -26.73
N ASN A 589 38.06 -10.81 -25.93
CA ASN A 589 37.64 -12.23 -25.84
C ASN A 589 37.44 -12.90 -24.46
N ASP A 590 37.10 -12.21 -23.37
CA ASP A 590 36.79 -12.93 -22.11
C ASP A 590 35.55 -12.41 -21.36
N VAL A 591 34.47 -12.11 -22.11
CA VAL A 591 33.13 -11.96 -21.49
C VAL A 591 32.59 -13.34 -21.17
N LYS A 592 32.43 -13.62 -19.88
CA LYS A 592 31.77 -14.83 -19.38
C LYS A 592 30.33 -14.53 -19.05
N ILE A 593 29.45 -15.43 -19.46
CA ILE A 593 28.07 -15.42 -19.01
C ILE A 593 28.02 -16.05 -17.62
N VAL A 594 27.51 -15.29 -16.65
CA VAL A 594 27.28 -15.73 -15.29
C VAL A 594 25.79 -15.79 -15.07
N ASN A 595 25.32 -16.89 -14.48
CA ASN A 595 23.94 -17.03 -14.06
C ASN A 595 23.80 -16.41 -12.67
N CYS A 596 22.89 -15.45 -12.53
CA CYS A 596 22.77 -14.62 -11.34
C CYS A 596 21.29 -14.50 -10.93
N ASP A 597 21.00 -14.70 -9.65
CA ASP A 597 19.68 -14.38 -9.06
C ASP A 597 19.60 -12.90 -8.68
N LEU A 598 20.70 -12.37 -8.12
CA LEU A 598 20.93 -10.94 -7.93
C LEU A 598 22.16 -10.54 -8.74
N PHE A 599 22.14 -9.36 -9.34
CA PHE A 599 23.24 -8.86 -10.17
C PHE A 599 23.52 -7.38 -9.93
N LEU A 600 24.73 -6.95 -10.29
CA LEU A 600 25.09 -5.53 -10.34
C LEU A 600 24.81 -4.97 -11.74
N PHE A 601 24.46 -3.70 -11.81
CA PHE A 601 24.23 -3.03 -13.09
C PHE A 601 25.56 -2.67 -13.76
N SER A 602 25.67 -2.94 -15.05
CA SER A 602 26.76 -2.40 -15.87
C SER A 602 26.54 -0.92 -16.18
N VAL A 603 27.63 -0.19 -16.44
CA VAL A 603 27.58 1.21 -16.91
C VAL A 603 26.63 1.37 -18.09
N ASN A 604 26.66 0.44 -19.04
CA ASN A 604 25.82 0.48 -20.24
C ASN A 604 24.32 0.30 -19.93
N GLU A 605 23.97 -0.57 -18.98
CA GLU A 605 22.57 -0.79 -18.57
C GLU A 605 21.96 0.42 -17.87
N VAL A 606 22.80 1.24 -17.24
CA VAL A 606 22.38 2.48 -16.60
C VAL A 606 22.41 3.64 -17.60
N CYS A 607 23.45 3.79 -18.41
CA CYS A 607 23.73 5.08 -19.07
C CYS A 607 23.44 5.12 -20.57
N GLY A 608 23.30 3.96 -21.22
CA GLY A 608 23.08 3.91 -22.66
C GLY A 608 24.27 4.45 -23.46
N ASP A 609 25.25 3.58 -23.70
CA ASP A 609 26.33 3.73 -24.69
C ASP A 609 27.42 4.79 -24.40
N ASN A 610 28.48 4.37 -23.69
CA ASN A 610 29.77 5.07 -23.61
C ASN A 610 30.87 4.22 -24.26
N LYS A 611 30.81 3.95 -25.58
CA LYS A 611 31.96 3.52 -26.42
C LYS A 611 32.85 2.35 -25.93
N LEU A 612 32.38 1.47 -25.03
CA LEU A 612 33.21 0.40 -24.43
C LEU A 612 32.67 -1.03 -24.60
N SER A 613 31.52 -1.26 -25.23
CA SER A 613 31.17 -2.54 -25.90
C SER A 613 29.69 -2.60 -26.29
N ASP A 614 29.41 -3.25 -27.42
CA ASP A 614 28.09 -3.46 -28.03
C ASP A 614 27.22 -4.51 -27.29
N ARG A 615 27.45 -4.72 -25.98
CA ARG A 615 27.11 -6.00 -25.30
C ARG A 615 25.97 -5.93 -24.25
N SER A 616 25.35 -4.77 -24.01
CA SER A 616 24.13 -4.67 -23.18
C SER A 616 23.27 -3.45 -23.54
N THR A 617 21.96 -3.53 -23.28
CA THR A 617 20.99 -2.45 -23.53
C THR A 617 20.65 -1.70 -22.25
N GLN A 618 20.38 -0.40 -22.35
CA GLN A 618 19.96 0.43 -21.23
C GLN A 618 18.53 0.09 -20.80
N TYR A 619 18.28 -0.03 -19.49
CA TYR A 619 16.92 -0.19 -18.95
C TYR A 619 16.07 1.06 -19.18
N ASP A 620 14.78 0.87 -19.43
CA ASP A 620 13.85 1.95 -19.74
C ASP A 620 13.66 2.95 -18.59
N TYR A 621 13.79 2.49 -17.35
CA TYR A 621 13.76 3.35 -16.17
C TYR A 621 14.86 4.40 -16.23
N PHE A 622 16.09 3.99 -16.58
CA PHE A 622 17.21 4.92 -16.67
C PHE A 622 17.17 5.82 -17.91
N LYS A 623 16.47 5.42 -18.99
CA LYS A 623 16.20 6.31 -20.12
C LYS A 623 15.28 7.47 -19.75
N LYS A 624 14.34 7.23 -18.83
CA LYS A 624 13.29 8.19 -18.44
C LYS A 624 13.69 9.10 -17.27
N ASN A 625 14.72 8.74 -16.50
CA ASN A 625 15.17 9.51 -15.34
C ASN A 625 16.49 10.21 -15.64
N ASP A 626 16.61 11.49 -15.27
CA ASP A 626 17.82 12.27 -15.49
C ASP A 626 19.00 11.68 -14.71
N LEU A 627 19.97 11.14 -15.44
CA LEU A 627 21.29 10.78 -14.93
C LEU A 627 22.24 11.96 -15.13
N TYR A 628 23.02 12.31 -14.12
CA TYR A 628 23.95 13.44 -14.20
C TYR A 628 25.38 12.94 -14.22
N ILE A 629 26.24 13.54 -15.04
CA ILE A 629 27.67 13.22 -15.08
C ILE A 629 28.42 14.30 -14.29
N ASP A 630 29.28 13.91 -13.36
CA ASP A 630 30.14 14.85 -12.62
C ASP A 630 31.37 15.31 -13.43
N ILE A 631 32.22 16.12 -12.80
CA ILE A 631 33.42 16.72 -13.42
C ILE A 631 34.51 15.70 -13.78
N ASP A 632 34.47 14.50 -13.18
CA ASP A 632 35.43 13.42 -13.39
C ASP A 632 34.89 12.37 -14.38
N GLY A 633 33.67 12.56 -14.89
CA GLY A 633 33.04 11.70 -15.88
C GLY A 633 32.19 10.59 -15.28
N ASN A 634 31.91 10.62 -13.98
CA ASN A 634 31.13 9.59 -13.29
C ASN A 634 29.63 9.82 -13.43
N ILE A 635 28.84 8.76 -13.60
CA ILE A 635 27.38 8.85 -13.65
C ILE A 635 26.78 8.80 -12.24
N LEU A 636 26.07 9.86 -11.86
CA LEU A 636 25.30 10.00 -10.63
C LEU A 636 23.81 9.74 -10.91
N SER A 637 23.21 8.84 -10.13
CA SER A 637 21.75 8.75 -10.02
C SER A 637 21.29 9.19 -8.63
N ARG A 638 20.44 10.22 -8.56
CA ARG A 638 19.86 10.69 -7.28
C ARG A 638 18.99 9.64 -6.57
N ASP A 639 18.45 8.69 -7.33
CA ASP A 639 17.55 7.66 -6.81
C ASP A 639 18.29 6.49 -6.15
N TYR A 640 19.56 6.28 -6.49
CA TYR A 640 20.40 5.19 -5.94
C TYR A 640 21.42 5.66 -4.92
N THR A 641 21.42 6.95 -4.59
CA THR A 641 22.48 7.59 -3.80
C THR A 641 22.08 7.98 -2.38
N GLY A 642 20.79 8.00 -2.04
CA GLY A 642 20.35 8.46 -0.72
C GLY A 642 20.88 9.85 -0.32
N GLY A 643 21.32 10.68 -1.29
CA GLY A 643 21.95 11.98 -1.06
C GLY A 643 23.48 12.06 -1.11
N TYR A 644 24.22 10.97 -1.40
CA TYR A 644 25.69 10.96 -1.56
C TYR A 644 26.14 10.87 -3.04
N GLN A 645 27.41 11.13 -3.40
CA GLN A 645 27.90 11.00 -4.78
C GLN A 645 28.21 9.53 -5.10
N ALA A 646 27.30 8.78 -5.74
CA ALA A 646 27.63 7.45 -6.26
C ALA A 646 28.21 7.56 -7.67
N GLU A 647 29.47 7.17 -7.81
CA GLU A 647 30.22 7.09 -9.05
C GLU A 647 30.07 5.69 -9.67
N ILE A 648 29.49 5.56 -10.86
CA ILE A 648 29.64 4.31 -11.62
C ILE A 648 30.95 4.38 -12.40
N SER A 649 31.99 3.72 -11.88
CA SER A 649 33.30 3.59 -12.51
C SER A 649 33.36 2.36 -13.44
N ALA A 650 34.45 2.18 -14.19
CA ALA A 650 34.70 0.92 -14.92
C ALA A 650 34.73 -0.34 -14.01
N GLY A 651 34.84 -0.15 -12.69
CA GLY A 651 34.79 -1.18 -11.64
C GLY A 651 33.42 -1.42 -11.01
N GLY A 652 32.36 -0.73 -11.45
CA GLY A 652 30.99 -0.81 -10.90
C GLY A 652 30.57 0.45 -10.14
N TRP A 653 29.47 0.38 -9.40
CA TRP A 653 29.03 1.47 -8.51
C TRP A 653 30.02 1.63 -7.35
N GLU A 654 30.55 2.83 -7.14
CA GLU A 654 31.38 3.30 -6.03
C GLU A 654 30.72 4.58 -5.47
N ILE A 655 31.00 5.01 -4.24
CA ILE A 655 30.55 6.33 -3.72
C ILE A 655 31.77 7.09 -3.24
N ASP A 656 31.89 8.38 -3.57
CA ASP A 656 33.01 9.24 -3.14
C ASP A 656 33.10 9.27 -1.60
N GLY A 657 34.21 8.78 -1.06
CA GLY A 657 34.43 8.56 0.37
C GLY A 657 35.15 7.24 0.72
N SER A 658 36.38 7.06 0.24
CA SER A 658 37.46 6.15 0.70
C SER A 658 37.20 4.72 1.24
N SER A 659 35.99 4.16 1.37
CA SER A 659 35.83 2.81 1.99
C SER A 659 34.45 2.14 1.96
N SER A 660 33.42 2.61 1.27
CA SER A 660 32.11 1.91 1.27
C SER A 660 31.39 1.93 -0.06
N THR A 661 31.27 0.76 -0.68
CA THR A 661 30.36 0.52 -1.79
C THR A 661 28.94 0.38 -1.23
N LEU A 662 28.07 1.35 -1.50
CA LEU A 662 26.66 1.19 -1.23
C LEU A 662 26.08 0.25 -2.29
N LEU A 663 25.69 -0.97 -1.87
CA LEU A 663 25.30 -2.01 -2.80
C LEU A 663 23.88 -1.76 -3.32
N CYS A 664 23.80 -1.32 -4.57
CA CYS A 664 22.61 -1.41 -5.38
C CYS A 664 22.67 -2.69 -6.24
N PHE A 665 21.56 -3.45 -6.29
CA PHE A 665 21.47 -4.67 -7.09
C PHE A 665 20.16 -4.71 -7.90
N GLY A 666 20.18 -5.46 -8.99
CA GLY A 666 19.01 -5.84 -9.75
C GLY A 666 18.70 -7.32 -9.60
N PHE A 667 17.47 -7.68 -9.92
CA PHE A 667 16.99 -9.05 -10.04
C PHE A 667 15.84 -9.09 -11.03
N CYS A 668 15.44 -10.30 -11.42
CA CYS A 668 14.31 -10.50 -12.33
C CYS A 668 13.27 -11.41 -11.68
N ILE A 669 12.01 -11.20 -12.07
CA ILE A 669 10.87 -12.03 -11.68
C ILE A 669 10.23 -12.59 -12.94
#